data_AF-A0A1G9U8D5-F1
#
_entry.id   AF-A0A1G9U8D5-F1
#
_cell.length_a   1.000
_cell.length_b   1.000
_cell.length_c   1.000
_cell.angle_alpha   90.00
_cell.angle_beta   90.00
_cell.angle_gamma   90.00
#
_symmetry.space_group_name_H-M   'P 1'
#
loop_
_entity.id
_entity.type
_entity.pdbx_description
1 polymer ?
#
loop_
_entity_poly.entity_id
_entity_poly.type
_entity_poly.pdbx_seq_one_letter_code
_entity_poly.pdbx_strand_id
1 'polypeptide(L)'
;MKNFLLQTTATLMLTASAGSILAPAALAGNGSGPGASGDDAQFVLPYHGDINPFHGDINPFHGDINPFYGDISPFWGDISPFWGDINPFHGDISAFWGDIDPFHGDINPFHGDIDAFWGDVGPLWGDIDAFWGDIDPFTGDSASLAAQLEGLFGQAETVFGASIEAQTGQSFRNHFLQDLLVRHGIDPSAPDSLEQVTAQQRSAFFLAFYDGLMNFSGTDRFDHWMPAINWSPALSQAAGGGDGVLVGLLDFSFQSDDGMDVRTSHGERDYLDFNHGAAVASLIAAPHDGSGVMGVAPDVTLRTYNPFDETLSTNWADVRSGLLKLARPGPDIINMSLGLPGWTLHQQWGTIFSDKRVARATDDVLLVVAAGNDGVSQTADLDWTGVSTLSNLIIVGSVNPNGEISSFSNRPGTACLTVRGRCRDGNRLMDRFLVAPGELLLVSDGSGGVTRLSGTSFAAPLVTGAAALVLGRWNWLEASDVADVLLFTAEDLGAPGVDEVYGWGMLDIDAAMSPIDMTNLVHLERSRRRGYSEQSIDVISLASGRLSFRSARDNSITVFEPIGDTYRDFEISVADLMFDDSSRDRNMRANAETYLRERTWWLVNGRQFNDTGETSYQLSADGRMQITSVAAAADPRAPVSSSGLPFQTGVNFRDTETGREFRLGAGEGAMALNPQDGFGLFSDHRPETGGVNPVLGFASGGAYAMSTIPLGDRTRMALGVTTSQDERLFVNPISGEEQALVEGVAGYQATAFLASVSHEFNDSLTAHMTYTSLNEATGLLGAQGSSGLGLAGGATTDALTVGAETRLPLAVTLSSSATLARTRSVNFDDSLLSLPDGTVSSAFQLTARRDGLFTSVDAVRFSIIQPLHVESGALEYSSTRIVDRETGELGPDLQRWELGGERPLFAEVLYATPMFDGRADLSLFTRAELAGETSAQDVAGMASGARFRLEF
;
A
#
# COMPACT_ATOMS: atom_id res chain seq x y z
N MET A 1 9.84 46.47 39.42
CA MET A 1 9.52 47.92 39.35
C MET A 1 10.02 48.45 38.02
N LYS A 2 9.20 49.28 37.38
CA LYS A 2 9.23 49.70 35.98
C LYS A 2 10.45 50.56 35.60
N ASN A 3 10.81 50.45 34.30
CA ASN A 3 11.63 51.34 33.48
C ASN A 3 13.16 51.20 33.55
N PHE A 4 13.72 50.36 32.67
CA PHE A 4 14.92 50.69 31.86
C PHE A 4 15.06 49.71 30.69
N LEU A 5 14.40 49.97 29.55
CA LEU A 5 14.67 49.32 28.25
C LEU A 5 13.89 50.06 27.16
N LEU A 6 14.58 50.94 26.42
CA LEU A 6 14.24 51.33 25.06
C LEU A 6 15.40 52.11 24.44
N GLN A 7 15.64 51.81 23.16
CA GLN A 7 16.57 52.44 22.20
C GLN A 7 18.00 51.91 22.17
N THR A 8 18.20 50.83 21.39
CA THR A 8 19.00 50.92 20.16
C THR A 8 18.71 49.72 19.25
N THR A 9 18.05 49.99 18.12
CA THR A 9 17.97 49.10 16.96
C THR A 9 18.13 49.95 15.69
N ALA A 10 18.67 49.30 14.66
CA ALA A 10 18.86 49.71 13.26
C ALA A 10 20.11 50.56 12.93
N THR A 11 21.10 49.94 12.27
CA THR A 11 21.27 50.04 10.79
C THR A 11 22.46 49.15 10.38
N LEU A 12 22.24 48.12 9.55
CA LEU A 12 23.26 47.60 8.64
C LEU A 12 22.58 46.94 7.42
N MET A 13 22.80 47.52 6.24
CA MET A 13 22.52 46.98 4.91
C MET A 13 23.56 47.52 3.93
N LEU A 14 23.76 46.77 2.83
CA LEU A 14 24.59 46.99 1.61
C LEU A 14 26.09 46.64 1.77
N THR A 15 26.77 45.92 0.87
CA THR A 15 26.48 45.42 -0.51
C THR A 15 27.55 44.43 -0.97
N ALA A 16 27.18 43.54 -1.90
CA ALA A 16 28.04 42.71 -2.72
C ALA A 16 28.86 43.52 -3.76
N SER A 17 30.05 43.02 -4.14
CA SER A 17 30.60 43.14 -5.50
C SER A 17 31.80 42.20 -5.73
N ALA A 18 31.96 41.82 -7.00
CA ALA A 18 32.67 40.67 -7.53
C ALA A 18 34.16 40.88 -7.87
N GLY A 19 34.85 39.76 -8.18
CA GLY A 19 35.87 39.71 -9.24
C GLY A 19 37.24 39.17 -8.82
N SER A 20 37.62 37.99 -9.31
CA SER A 20 39.02 37.69 -9.60
C SER A 20 39.14 36.89 -10.91
N ILE A 21 39.90 37.50 -11.81
CA ILE A 21 40.37 37.02 -13.12
C ILE A 21 41.66 36.24 -12.90
N LEU A 22 41.86 35.11 -13.58
CA LEU A 22 43.11 34.74 -14.26
C LEU A 22 42.88 33.56 -15.21
N ALA A 23 43.04 33.83 -16.50
CA ALA A 23 43.12 32.84 -17.58
C ALA A 23 44.53 32.20 -17.64
N PRO A 24 44.70 31.18 -18.50
CA PRO A 24 45.54 31.46 -19.67
C PRO A 24 44.91 31.01 -21.00
N ALA A 25 45.34 31.70 -22.05
CA ALA A 25 44.83 31.62 -23.40
C ALA A 25 45.64 30.67 -24.32
N ALA A 26 44.97 30.34 -25.42
CA ALA A 26 45.45 30.13 -26.79
C ALA A 26 45.93 28.73 -27.22
N LEU A 27 45.17 28.13 -28.13
CA LEU A 27 45.61 28.02 -29.53
C LEU A 27 44.40 27.92 -30.48
N ALA A 28 44.58 28.55 -31.63
CA ALA A 28 43.56 29.00 -32.57
C ALA A 28 43.42 28.06 -33.77
N GLY A 29 42.31 28.18 -34.51
CA GLY A 29 42.31 27.86 -35.94
C GLY A 29 40.93 27.61 -36.57
N ASN A 30 40.38 28.66 -37.18
CA ASN A 30 39.68 28.71 -38.49
C ASN A 30 38.72 27.56 -38.90
N GLY A 31 37.51 27.77 -39.42
CA GLY A 31 36.83 28.94 -39.95
C GLY A 31 35.66 28.50 -40.86
N SER A 32 34.82 29.47 -41.23
CA SER A 32 33.81 29.50 -42.33
C SER A 32 32.59 28.55 -42.29
N GLY A 33 31.39 29.14 -42.15
CA GLY A 33 30.17 28.68 -42.87
C GLY A 33 30.15 29.24 -44.32
N PRO A 34 29.08 29.09 -45.14
CA PRO A 34 27.69 28.70 -44.80
C PRO A 34 27.01 27.69 -45.77
N GLY A 35 25.79 27.22 -45.44
CA GLY A 35 24.78 26.86 -46.47
C GLY A 35 24.09 25.49 -46.37
N ALA A 36 22.81 25.55 -45.96
CA ALA A 36 21.61 24.81 -46.42
C ALA A 36 21.59 23.29 -46.75
N SER A 37 20.49 22.69 -46.30
CA SER A 37 19.70 21.54 -46.83
C SER A 37 20.10 20.10 -46.47
N GLY A 38 19.12 19.38 -45.90
CA GLY A 38 18.78 17.99 -46.27
C GLY A 38 19.34 16.88 -45.37
N ASP A 39 18.42 16.14 -44.77
CA ASP A 39 18.48 14.70 -44.41
C ASP A 39 19.67 14.19 -43.58
N ASP A 40 19.44 13.96 -42.27
CA ASP A 40 20.29 13.10 -41.44
C ASP A 40 19.60 11.76 -41.17
N ALA A 41 20.10 10.73 -41.84
CA ALA A 41 20.00 9.33 -41.47
C ALA A 41 21.42 8.79 -41.25
N GLN A 42 21.80 8.45 -40.02
CA GLN A 42 22.93 7.55 -39.69
C GLN A 42 22.57 6.80 -38.38
N PHE A 43 22.18 5.53 -38.47
CA PHE A 43 23.03 4.33 -38.36
C PHE A 43 23.89 4.27 -37.09
N VAL A 44 23.41 3.50 -36.11
CA VAL A 44 24.22 2.87 -35.06
C VAL A 44 24.24 1.36 -35.33
N LEU A 45 25.45 0.81 -35.41
CA LEU A 45 25.75 -0.60 -35.68
C LEU A 45 25.50 -1.47 -34.42
N PRO A 46 24.87 -2.65 -34.52
CA PRO A 46 24.81 -3.61 -33.42
C PRO A 46 26.15 -4.35 -33.27
N TYR A 47 26.71 -4.30 -32.08
CA TYR A 47 27.80 -5.21 -31.67
C TYR A 47 27.21 -6.60 -31.42
N HIS A 48 27.62 -7.58 -32.23
CA HIS A 48 27.50 -9.00 -31.92
C HIS A 48 28.70 -9.45 -31.10
N GLY A 49 28.44 -10.13 -29.98
CA GLY A 49 29.42 -10.88 -29.21
C GLY A 49 28.70 -11.97 -28.43
N ASP A 50 29.15 -13.22 -28.58
CA ASP A 50 28.56 -14.40 -27.95
C ASP A 50 28.64 -14.32 -26.41
N ILE A 51 27.51 -14.42 -25.74
CA ILE A 51 27.43 -14.81 -24.33
C ILE A 51 26.94 -16.26 -24.31
N ASN A 52 27.83 -17.17 -23.93
CA ASN A 52 27.52 -18.60 -23.78
C ASN A 52 26.48 -18.83 -22.66
N PRO A 53 25.64 -19.88 -22.76
CA PRO A 53 24.67 -20.22 -21.73
C PRO A 53 25.38 -20.67 -20.45
N PHE A 54 25.08 -20.01 -19.33
CA PHE A 54 25.39 -20.54 -18.01
C PHE A 54 24.25 -21.48 -17.57
N HIS A 55 24.61 -22.69 -17.18
CA HIS A 55 23.76 -23.59 -16.43
C HIS A 55 23.87 -23.26 -14.92
N GLY A 56 22.75 -23.00 -14.27
CA GLY A 56 22.63 -22.79 -12.82
C GLY A 56 21.22 -22.34 -12.46
N ASP A 57 20.71 -22.81 -11.32
CA ASP A 57 19.34 -22.54 -10.85
C ASP A 57 19.05 -21.04 -10.72
N ILE A 58 17.89 -20.61 -11.23
CA ILE A 58 17.33 -19.27 -11.04
C ILE A 58 16.20 -19.40 -10.03
N ASN A 59 16.40 -18.84 -8.83
CA ASN A 59 15.34 -18.69 -7.83
C ASN A 59 14.50 -17.42 -8.10
N PRO A 60 13.23 -17.36 -7.66
CA PRO A 60 12.27 -16.31 -8.03
C PRO A 60 12.70 -14.91 -7.55
N PHE A 61 12.46 -13.90 -8.38
CA PHE A 61 12.60 -12.47 -8.06
C PHE A 61 11.23 -11.87 -7.69
N HIS A 62 11.21 -10.90 -6.76
CA HIS A 62 10.09 -9.98 -6.50
C HIS A 62 10.38 -8.61 -7.18
N GLY A 63 9.44 -8.07 -7.95
CA GLY A 63 9.44 -6.70 -8.52
C GLY A 63 9.12 -6.59 -10.02
N ASP A 64 8.50 -5.47 -10.43
CA ASP A 64 7.89 -5.17 -11.74
C ASP A 64 8.72 -5.53 -12.99
N ILE A 65 8.08 -6.19 -13.94
CA ILE A 65 8.56 -6.31 -15.33
C ILE A 65 7.70 -5.39 -16.21
N ASN A 66 8.29 -4.28 -16.69
CA ASN A 66 7.68 -3.48 -17.75
C ASN A 66 7.77 -4.20 -19.12
N PRO A 67 6.80 -3.98 -20.04
CA PRO A 67 6.63 -4.79 -21.24
C PRO A 67 7.75 -4.60 -22.28
N PHE A 68 8.25 -5.70 -22.83
CA PHE A 68 9.04 -5.70 -24.05
C PHE A 68 8.14 -5.46 -25.28
N TYR A 69 8.50 -4.50 -26.14
CA TYR A 69 7.97 -4.36 -27.50
C TYR A 69 8.90 -5.05 -28.50
N GLY A 70 8.36 -5.98 -29.31
CA GLY A 70 9.03 -6.58 -30.46
C GLY A 70 8.19 -7.68 -31.13
N ASP A 71 8.05 -7.61 -32.46
CA ASP A 71 7.28 -8.53 -33.30
C ASP A 71 7.72 -10.00 -33.17
N ILE A 72 6.76 -10.91 -32.96
CA ILE A 72 6.95 -12.35 -33.20
C ILE A 72 5.77 -12.86 -34.06
N SER A 73 6.07 -13.24 -35.29
CA SER A 73 5.26 -14.07 -36.18
C SER A 73 6.21 -14.90 -37.04
N PRO A 74 5.83 -16.07 -37.59
CA PRO A 74 5.09 -17.21 -37.04
C PRO A 74 5.99 -18.47 -37.00
N PHE A 75 5.86 -19.35 -35.99
CA PHE A 75 6.43 -20.70 -36.08
C PHE A 75 5.34 -21.77 -36.06
N TRP A 76 5.44 -22.66 -37.04
CA TRP A 76 4.66 -23.88 -37.22
C TRP A 76 5.36 -25.04 -36.50
N GLY A 77 4.65 -25.74 -35.60
CA GLY A 77 4.98 -27.10 -35.15
C GLY A 77 5.56 -27.23 -33.73
N ASP A 78 4.85 -28.02 -32.91
CA ASP A 78 5.12 -28.59 -31.58
C ASP A 78 5.70 -27.69 -30.48
N ILE A 79 4.80 -27.18 -29.62
CA ILE A 79 5.11 -26.77 -28.26
C ILE A 79 4.03 -27.36 -27.33
N SER A 80 4.41 -28.35 -26.54
CA SER A 80 3.69 -28.83 -25.35
C SER A 80 4.64 -28.75 -24.15
N PRO A 81 4.16 -28.55 -22.92
CA PRO A 81 3.27 -27.49 -22.44
C PRO A 81 3.92 -26.73 -21.26
N PHE A 82 3.39 -25.56 -20.89
CA PHE A 82 3.75 -24.94 -19.61
C PHE A 82 3.33 -25.85 -18.45
N TRP A 83 4.32 -26.29 -17.69
CA TRP A 83 4.17 -26.75 -16.30
C TRP A 83 3.92 -25.53 -15.43
N GLY A 84 2.82 -25.52 -14.69
CA GLY A 84 2.66 -24.67 -13.51
C GLY A 84 2.35 -25.58 -12.32
N ASP A 85 3.18 -25.50 -11.28
CA ASP A 85 2.78 -25.96 -9.94
C ASP A 85 1.58 -25.10 -9.51
N ILE A 86 0.42 -25.72 -9.33
CA ILE A 86 -0.60 -25.18 -8.41
C ILE A 86 -0.64 -26.16 -7.24
N ASN A 87 0.16 -25.84 -6.22
CA ASN A 87 0.06 -26.40 -4.88
C ASN A 87 -0.07 -25.22 -3.89
N PRO A 88 -0.72 -25.45 -2.74
CA PRO A 88 -1.48 -24.44 -2.01
C PRO A 88 -0.58 -23.31 -1.52
N PHE A 89 -1.15 -22.10 -1.57
CA PHE A 89 -0.66 -20.84 -1.01
C PHE A 89 0.48 -21.00 0.02
N HIS A 90 1.68 -20.56 -0.37
CA HIS A 90 2.73 -20.18 0.57
C HIS A 90 3.15 -18.73 0.26
N GLY A 91 2.39 -17.81 0.83
CA GLY A 91 2.80 -16.43 1.12
C GLY A 91 2.19 -16.08 2.45
N ASP A 92 2.92 -15.36 3.31
CA ASP A 92 2.33 -14.79 4.52
C ASP A 92 1.07 -14.02 4.14
N ILE A 93 -0.09 -14.51 4.59
CA ILE A 93 -1.32 -13.73 4.62
C ILE A 93 -1.10 -12.71 5.74
N SER A 94 -0.41 -11.63 5.42
CA SER A 94 -0.35 -10.46 6.29
C SER A 94 -1.76 -9.91 6.38
N ALA A 95 -2.33 -9.98 7.58
CA ALA A 95 -3.66 -9.51 7.93
C ALA A 95 -4.00 -8.16 7.27
N PHE A 96 -5.02 -8.16 6.41
CA PHE A 96 -5.75 -6.95 6.09
C PHE A 96 -6.94 -6.81 7.03
N TRP A 97 -7.16 -5.58 7.46
CA TRP A 97 -7.76 -5.21 8.74
C TRP A 97 -9.28 -5.22 8.69
N GLY A 98 -9.85 -6.10 9.50
CA GLY A 98 -11.13 -5.96 10.15
C GLY A 98 -11.06 -6.88 11.36
N ASP A 99 -11.38 -6.38 12.54
CA ASP A 99 -11.57 -7.24 13.71
C ASP A 99 -12.62 -8.27 13.30
N ILE A 100 -12.20 -9.49 12.99
CA ILE A 100 -13.11 -10.62 12.79
C ILE A 100 -13.59 -10.94 14.19
N ASP A 101 -14.62 -10.20 14.62
CA ASP A 101 -15.42 -10.58 15.77
C ASP A 101 -15.83 -12.04 15.48
N PRO A 102 -15.38 -13.01 16.30
CA PRO A 102 -15.36 -14.41 15.90
C PRO A 102 -16.81 -14.83 15.66
N PHE A 103 -17.17 -14.98 14.38
CA PHE A 103 -18.31 -15.79 14.01
C PHE A 103 -18.13 -17.11 14.77
N HIS A 104 -19.11 -17.40 15.63
CA HIS A 104 -19.11 -18.56 16.49
C HIS A 104 -18.90 -19.84 15.66
N GLY A 105 -17.68 -20.37 15.69
CA GLY A 105 -17.37 -21.71 15.21
C GLY A 105 -15.88 -21.85 14.91
N ASP A 106 -15.20 -22.79 15.57
CA ASP A 106 -13.88 -23.28 15.14
C ASP A 106 -13.92 -23.58 13.64
N ILE A 107 -12.91 -23.15 12.87
CA ILE A 107 -12.71 -23.64 11.48
C ILE A 107 -12.72 -25.17 11.56
N ASN A 108 -13.80 -25.75 11.04
CA ASN A 108 -14.15 -27.15 11.21
C ASN A 108 -13.01 -28.03 10.65
N PRO A 109 -12.57 -29.10 11.33
CA PRO A 109 -11.58 -30.05 10.80
C PRO A 109 -11.88 -30.51 9.36
N PHE A 110 -13.16 -30.52 8.98
CA PHE A 110 -13.63 -30.81 7.64
C PHE A 110 -13.12 -29.86 6.54
N HIS A 111 -12.89 -28.58 6.83
CA HIS A 111 -12.34 -27.61 5.85
C HIS A 111 -10.87 -27.93 5.53
N GLY A 112 -10.07 -28.25 6.54
CA GLY A 112 -8.68 -28.68 6.35
C GLY A 112 -8.57 -29.99 5.57
N ASP A 113 -9.54 -30.90 5.73
CA ASP A 113 -9.60 -32.15 4.97
C ASP A 113 -10.01 -31.93 3.50
N ILE A 114 -10.86 -30.93 3.20
CA ILE A 114 -11.24 -30.53 1.82
C ILE A 114 -10.07 -29.84 1.11
N ASP A 115 -9.39 -28.91 1.76
CA ASP A 115 -8.22 -28.22 1.19
C ASP A 115 -7.09 -29.21 0.89
N ALA A 116 -6.82 -30.13 1.82
CA ALA A 116 -5.86 -31.22 1.63
C ALA A 116 -6.26 -32.15 0.49
N PHE A 117 -7.55 -32.49 0.35
CA PHE A 117 -8.05 -33.31 -0.76
C PHE A 117 -7.78 -32.64 -2.12
N TRP A 118 -8.17 -31.38 -2.32
CA TRP A 118 -7.94 -30.72 -3.60
C TRP A 118 -6.45 -30.49 -3.90
N GLY A 119 -5.62 -30.27 -2.87
CA GLY A 119 -4.16 -30.21 -3.00
C GLY A 119 -3.54 -31.56 -3.41
N ASP A 120 -3.92 -32.66 -2.77
CA ASP A 120 -3.39 -34.00 -3.05
C ASP A 120 -3.88 -34.55 -4.39
N VAL A 121 -5.11 -34.23 -4.78
CA VAL A 121 -5.69 -34.73 -6.01
C VAL A 121 -5.30 -33.83 -7.20
N GLY A 122 -4.97 -32.55 -7.02
CA GLY A 122 -4.60 -31.62 -8.11
C GLY A 122 -3.58 -32.18 -9.12
N PRO A 123 -2.45 -32.77 -8.69
CA PRO A 123 -1.51 -33.46 -9.56
C PRO A 123 -2.10 -34.69 -10.27
N LEU A 124 -2.94 -35.48 -9.58
CA LEU A 124 -3.65 -36.63 -10.14
C LEU A 124 -4.72 -36.20 -11.16
N TRP A 125 -5.41 -35.09 -10.92
CA TRP A 125 -6.35 -34.44 -11.84
C TRP A 125 -5.64 -33.96 -13.10
N GLY A 126 -4.48 -33.31 -12.96
CA GLY A 126 -3.65 -32.89 -14.09
C GLY A 126 -3.15 -34.07 -14.94
N ASP A 127 -2.73 -35.16 -14.29
CA ASP A 127 -2.32 -36.38 -14.96
C ASP A 127 -3.49 -37.08 -15.69
N ILE A 128 -4.68 -37.13 -15.08
CA ILE A 128 -5.88 -37.72 -15.70
C ILE A 128 -6.38 -36.85 -16.86
N ASP A 129 -6.40 -35.52 -16.74
CA ASP A 129 -6.84 -34.63 -17.82
C ASP A 129 -5.87 -34.64 -19.00
N ALA A 130 -4.55 -34.63 -18.74
CA ALA A 130 -3.53 -34.79 -19.78
C ALA A 130 -3.61 -36.17 -20.46
N PHE A 131 -3.79 -37.25 -19.69
CA PHE A 131 -3.86 -38.61 -20.23
C PHE A 131 -5.19 -38.88 -20.97
N TRP A 132 -6.32 -38.41 -20.44
CA TRP A 132 -7.65 -38.62 -21.02
C TRP A 132 -7.91 -37.63 -22.18
N GLY A 133 -7.36 -36.42 -22.13
CA GLY A 133 -7.37 -35.40 -23.19
C GLY A 133 -6.66 -35.85 -24.46
N ASP A 134 -5.49 -36.48 -24.34
CA ASP A 134 -4.63 -36.96 -25.44
C ASP A 134 -4.93 -38.40 -25.91
N ILE A 135 -6.05 -39.01 -25.50
CA ILE A 135 -6.48 -40.29 -26.09
C ILE A 135 -6.85 -40.06 -27.56
N ASP A 136 -5.87 -40.23 -28.45
CA ASP A 136 -6.08 -40.53 -29.86
C ASP A 136 -6.94 -41.82 -29.91
N PRO A 137 -8.06 -41.86 -30.65
CA PRO A 137 -8.97 -43.01 -30.76
C PRO A 137 -8.32 -44.35 -31.21
N PHE A 138 -6.99 -44.44 -31.34
CA PHE A 138 -6.28 -45.63 -31.78
C PHE A 138 -5.08 -46.07 -30.93
N THR A 139 -4.73 -45.42 -29.79
CA THR A 139 -3.52 -45.82 -29.02
C THR A 139 -3.53 -45.72 -27.48
N GLY A 140 -4.60 -45.32 -26.79
CA GLY A 140 -4.64 -45.23 -25.31
C GLY A 140 -4.97 -46.55 -24.59
N ASP A 141 -4.36 -46.83 -23.42
CA ASP A 141 -4.73 -47.98 -22.55
C ASP A 141 -5.87 -47.61 -21.59
N SER A 142 -7.11 -47.82 -22.06
CA SER A 142 -8.37 -47.53 -21.35
C SER A 142 -8.47 -48.20 -19.96
N ALA A 143 -7.70 -49.28 -19.72
CA ALA A 143 -7.62 -49.92 -18.42
C ALA A 143 -6.80 -49.10 -17.39
N SER A 144 -5.76 -48.39 -17.84
CA SER A 144 -4.97 -47.49 -16.99
C SER A 144 -5.81 -46.29 -16.55
N LEU A 145 -6.58 -45.69 -17.47
CA LEU A 145 -7.48 -44.59 -17.16
C LEU A 145 -8.57 -45.00 -16.17
N ALA A 146 -9.20 -46.16 -16.36
CA ALA A 146 -10.20 -46.69 -15.44
C ALA A 146 -9.64 -46.88 -14.02
N ALA A 147 -8.37 -47.33 -13.90
CA ALA A 147 -7.71 -47.49 -12.61
C ALA A 147 -7.42 -46.14 -11.92
N GLN A 148 -7.07 -45.09 -12.68
CA GLN A 148 -6.85 -43.75 -12.14
C GLN A 148 -8.17 -43.11 -11.67
N LEU A 149 -9.24 -43.24 -12.45
CA LEU A 149 -10.59 -42.78 -12.07
C LEU A 149 -11.09 -43.50 -10.81
N GLU A 150 -10.87 -44.80 -10.68
CA GLU A 150 -11.21 -45.54 -9.47
C GLU A 150 -10.41 -45.05 -8.25
N GLY A 151 -9.13 -44.67 -8.44
CA GLY A 151 -8.33 -44.00 -7.42
C GLY A 151 -8.91 -42.66 -6.97
N LEU A 152 -9.31 -41.82 -7.92
CA LEU A 152 -9.99 -40.55 -7.67
C LEU A 152 -11.30 -40.75 -6.89
N PHE A 153 -12.13 -41.70 -7.30
CA PHE A 153 -13.40 -42.01 -6.62
C PHE A 153 -13.17 -42.52 -5.20
N GLY A 154 -12.14 -43.34 -4.96
CA GLY A 154 -11.79 -43.80 -3.62
C GLY A 154 -11.34 -42.68 -2.68
N GLN A 155 -10.60 -41.70 -3.18
CA GLN A 155 -10.21 -40.52 -2.40
C GLN A 155 -11.43 -39.65 -2.09
N ALA A 156 -12.29 -39.39 -3.08
CA ALA A 156 -13.52 -38.63 -2.88
C ALA A 156 -14.49 -39.32 -1.89
N GLU A 157 -14.59 -40.65 -1.95
CA GLU A 157 -15.39 -41.44 -0.99
C GLU A 157 -14.85 -41.31 0.45
N THR A 158 -13.53 -41.20 0.63
CA THR A 158 -12.89 -41.05 1.94
C THR A 158 -13.27 -39.72 2.59
N VAL A 159 -13.37 -38.64 1.80
CA VAL A 159 -13.64 -37.29 2.28
C VAL A 159 -15.14 -37.00 2.37
N PHE A 160 -15.89 -37.27 1.29
CA PHE A 160 -17.29 -36.88 1.15
C PHE A 160 -18.29 -38.01 1.48
N GLY A 161 -17.84 -39.26 1.59
CA GLY A 161 -18.73 -40.41 1.73
C GLY A 161 -19.64 -40.35 2.95
N ALA A 162 -19.10 -39.94 4.10
CA ALA A 162 -19.88 -39.79 5.34
C ALA A 162 -20.93 -38.67 5.23
N SER A 163 -20.58 -37.53 4.63
CA SER A 163 -21.50 -36.40 4.42
C SER A 163 -22.61 -36.76 3.43
N ILE A 164 -22.29 -37.45 2.34
CA ILE A 164 -23.26 -37.94 1.36
C ILE A 164 -24.22 -38.95 1.99
N GLU A 165 -23.71 -39.91 2.77
CA GLU A 165 -24.56 -40.90 3.43
C GLU A 165 -25.47 -40.25 4.49
N ALA A 166 -24.95 -39.26 5.23
CA ALA A 166 -25.73 -38.51 6.21
C ALA A 166 -26.87 -37.69 5.58
N GLN A 167 -26.63 -37.05 4.43
CA GLN A 167 -27.62 -36.18 3.78
C GLN A 167 -28.60 -36.95 2.88
N THR A 168 -28.15 -38.00 2.18
CA THR A 168 -28.95 -38.71 1.17
C THR A 168 -29.48 -40.06 1.64
N GLY A 169 -28.93 -40.61 2.74
CA GLY A 169 -29.24 -41.95 3.24
C GLY A 169 -28.67 -43.09 2.38
N GLN A 170 -27.82 -42.78 1.40
CA GLN A 170 -27.20 -43.73 0.48
C GLN A 170 -25.69 -43.48 0.40
N SER A 171 -24.90 -44.53 0.14
CA SER A 171 -23.44 -44.39 0.04
C SER A 171 -23.02 -43.61 -1.20
N PHE A 172 -21.81 -43.01 -1.15
CA PHE A 172 -21.16 -42.33 -2.26
C PHE A 172 -21.26 -43.12 -3.58
N ARG A 173 -20.95 -44.42 -3.54
CA ARG A 173 -20.95 -45.27 -4.75
C ARG A 173 -22.35 -45.55 -5.32
N ASN A 174 -23.35 -45.75 -4.47
CA ASN A 174 -24.67 -46.23 -4.89
C ASN A 174 -25.62 -45.10 -5.33
N HIS A 175 -25.28 -43.85 -4.97
CA HIS A 175 -26.09 -42.69 -5.34
C HIS A 175 -25.27 -41.70 -6.14
N PHE A 176 -24.32 -41.01 -5.50
CA PHE A 176 -23.55 -39.95 -6.14
C PHE A 176 -22.79 -40.41 -7.40
N LEU A 177 -21.90 -41.39 -7.24
CA LEU A 177 -21.04 -41.85 -8.32
C LEU A 177 -21.85 -42.56 -9.42
N GLN A 178 -22.81 -43.40 -9.02
CA GLN A 178 -23.67 -44.11 -9.97
C GLN A 178 -24.48 -43.13 -10.83
N ASP A 179 -25.11 -42.12 -10.22
CA ASP A 179 -25.92 -41.15 -10.95
C ASP A 179 -25.05 -40.29 -11.89
N LEU A 180 -23.84 -39.94 -11.46
CA LEU A 180 -22.87 -39.21 -12.29
C LEU A 180 -22.41 -40.04 -13.50
N LEU A 181 -22.00 -41.29 -13.28
CA LEU A 181 -21.53 -42.18 -14.36
C LEU A 181 -22.64 -42.45 -15.38
N VAL A 182 -23.86 -42.72 -14.92
CA VAL A 182 -25.04 -42.91 -15.79
C VAL A 182 -25.34 -41.64 -16.58
N ARG A 183 -25.27 -40.46 -15.96
CA ARG A 183 -25.53 -39.17 -16.63
C ARG A 183 -24.55 -38.90 -17.77
N HIS A 184 -23.29 -39.30 -17.63
CA HIS A 184 -22.25 -39.09 -18.64
C HIS A 184 -22.02 -40.30 -19.56
N GLY A 185 -22.83 -41.36 -19.45
CA GLY A 185 -22.75 -42.54 -20.31
C GLY A 185 -21.49 -43.38 -20.09
N ILE A 186 -20.86 -43.28 -18.92
CA ILE A 186 -19.66 -44.04 -18.54
C ILE A 186 -20.11 -45.32 -17.84
N ASP A 187 -19.68 -46.47 -18.37
CA ASP A 187 -19.92 -47.77 -17.74
C ASP A 187 -18.61 -48.29 -17.14
N PRO A 188 -18.46 -48.28 -15.80
CA PRO A 188 -17.24 -48.75 -15.14
C PRO A 188 -16.98 -50.25 -15.32
N SER A 189 -17.97 -51.03 -15.80
CA SER A 189 -17.80 -52.44 -16.15
C SER A 189 -17.36 -52.68 -17.61
N ALA A 190 -17.31 -51.63 -18.42
CA ALA A 190 -16.89 -51.66 -19.81
C ALA A 190 -15.87 -50.52 -20.09
N PRO A 191 -14.55 -50.78 -19.97
CA PRO A 191 -13.50 -49.78 -20.18
C PRO A 191 -13.58 -49.07 -21.55
N ASP A 192 -14.07 -49.76 -22.58
CA ASP A 192 -14.30 -49.21 -23.93
C ASP A 192 -15.35 -48.07 -23.95
N SER A 193 -16.16 -47.92 -22.90
CA SER A 193 -17.09 -46.78 -22.76
C SER A 193 -16.36 -45.46 -22.57
N LEU A 194 -15.13 -45.46 -22.00
CA LEU A 194 -14.30 -44.27 -21.79
C LEU A 194 -13.71 -43.72 -23.11
N GLU A 195 -13.57 -44.58 -24.12
CA GLU A 195 -13.09 -44.21 -25.47
C GLU A 195 -14.15 -43.48 -26.30
N GLN A 196 -15.43 -43.63 -25.94
CA GLN A 196 -16.56 -43.05 -26.67
C GLN A 196 -16.95 -41.66 -26.16
N VAL A 197 -16.31 -41.19 -25.09
CA VAL A 197 -16.55 -39.87 -24.47
C VAL A 197 -15.69 -38.82 -25.16
N THR A 198 -16.31 -37.82 -25.78
CA THR A 198 -15.59 -36.72 -26.44
C THR A 198 -14.85 -35.85 -25.42
N ALA A 199 -13.82 -35.12 -25.83
CA ALA A 199 -13.12 -34.16 -24.95
C ALA A 199 -14.07 -33.25 -24.17
N GLN A 200 -15.10 -32.71 -24.83
CA GLN A 200 -16.12 -31.88 -24.19
C GLN A 200 -16.94 -32.65 -23.14
N GLN A 201 -17.33 -33.90 -23.41
CA GLN A 201 -18.07 -34.73 -22.46
C GLN A 201 -17.21 -35.14 -21.25
N ARG A 202 -15.88 -35.25 -21.43
CA ARG A 202 -14.92 -35.51 -20.35
C ARG A 202 -14.79 -34.33 -19.42
N SER A 203 -14.56 -33.14 -19.95
CA SER A 203 -14.50 -31.91 -19.14
C SER A 203 -15.84 -31.68 -18.41
N ALA A 204 -16.98 -31.95 -19.07
CA ALA A 204 -18.28 -31.87 -18.43
C ALA A 204 -18.47 -32.89 -17.30
N PHE A 205 -17.95 -34.11 -17.44
CA PHE A 205 -17.97 -35.12 -16.38
C PHE A 205 -17.21 -34.65 -15.14
N PHE A 206 -16.02 -34.08 -15.34
CA PHE A 206 -15.17 -33.59 -14.27
C PHE A 206 -15.75 -32.38 -13.55
N LEU A 207 -16.33 -31.43 -14.29
CA LEU A 207 -17.07 -30.31 -13.70
C LEU A 207 -18.27 -30.82 -12.90
N ALA A 208 -19.05 -31.77 -13.44
CA ALA A 208 -20.17 -32.36 -12.74
C ALA A 208 -19.74 -33.18 -11.51
N PHE A 209 -18.56 -33.80 -11.52
CA PHE A 209 -17.98 -34.47 -10.38
C PHE A 209 -17.61 -33.47 -9.28
N TYR A 210 -16.85 -32.42 -9.62
CA TYR A 210 -16.49 -31.34 -8.70
C TYR A 210 -17.74 -30.68 -8.12
N ASP A 211 -18.61 -30.15 -8.98
CA ASP A 211 -19.84 -29.47 -8.57
C ASP A 211 -20.74 -30.42 -7.79
N GLY A 212 -20.75 -31.70 -8.13
CA GLY A 212 -21.51 -32.70 -7.41
C GLY A 212 -21.03 -32.90 -5.97
N LEU A 213 -19.71 -33.01 -5.77
CA LEU A 213 -19.10 -33.20 -4.45
C LEU A 213 -19.30 -31.99 -3.54
N MET A 214 -19.22 -30.78 -4.10
CA MET A 214 -19.32 -29.54 -3.33
C MET A 214 -20.69 -29.35 -2.66
N ASN A 215 -21.76 -30.03 -3.12
CA ASN A 215 -23.03 -30.08 -2.37
C ASN A 215 -22.90 -30.62 -0.94
N PHE A 216 -21.86 -31.43 -0.70
CA PHE A 216 -21.67 -32.14 0.57
C PHE A 216 -20.50 -31.57 1.38
N SER A 217 -19.94 -30.43 0.94
CA SER A 217 -18.82 -29.74 1.57
C SER A 217 -19.22 -28.90 2.79
N GLY A 218 -20.48 -28.46 2.87
CA GLY A 218 -20.92 -27.50 3.90
C GLY A 218 -20.25 -26.13 3.77
N THR A 219 -19.73 -25.79 2.59
CA THR A 219 -19.23 -24.47 2.25
C THR A 219 -19.92 -23.97 0.99
N ASP A 220 -20.00 -22.65 0.84
CA ASP A 220 -20.40 -22.05 -0.42
C ASP A 220 -19.40 -22.41 -1.52
N ARG A 221 -19.87 -22.45 -2.77
CA ARG A 221 -19.06 -22.87 -3.89
C ARG A 221 -18.32 -21.71 -4.51
N PHE A 222 -17.01 -21.87 -4.59
CA PHE A 222 -16.16 -20.98 -5.39
C PHE A 222 -16.28 -21.32 -6.88
N ASP A 223 -16.29 -20.30 -7.74
CA ASP A 223 -16.33 -20.46 -9.20
C ASP A 223 -15.35 -19.51 -9.89
N HIS A 224 -15.00 -19.82 -11.14
CA HIS A 224 -13.90 -19.16 -11.86
C HIS A 224 -14.12 -17.65 -12.09
N TRP A 225 -15.37 -17.19 -12.11
CA TRP A 225 -15.68 -15.78 -12.31
C TRP A 225 -15.26 -14.90 -11.14
N MET A 226 -15.20 -15.44 -9.93
CA MET A 226 -14.91 -14.70 -8.70
C MET A 226 -13.54 -14.02 -8.74
N PRO A 227 -12.43 -14.76 -8.96
CA PRO A 227 -11.12 -14.13 -9.08
C PRO A 227 -10.96 -13.38 -10.40
N ALA A 228 -11.70 -13.75 -11.46
CA ALA A 228 -11.61 -13.08 -12.77
C ALA A 228 -12.11 -11.63 -12.77
N ILE A 229 -12.94 -11.25 -11.79
CA ILE A 229 -13.41 -9.86 -11.61
C ILE A 229 -12.90 -9.25 -10.29
N ASN A 230 -11.83 -9.82 -9.72
CA ASN A 230 -11.25 -9.41 -8.44
C ASN A 230 -12.28 -9.32 -7.30
N TRP A 231 -13.19 -10.29 -7.24
CA TRP A 231 -14.23 -10.36 -6.21
C TRP A 231 -13.92 -11.41 -5.15
N SER A 232 -14.31 -11.11 -3.91
CA SER A 232 -14.33 -12.08 -2.82
C SER A 232 -15.52 -11.85 -1.87
N PRO A 233 -15.95 -12.87 -1.12
CA PRO A 233 -16.98 -12.70 -0.09
C PRO A 233 -16.60 -11.65 0.98
N ALA A 234 -15.31 -11.58 1.33
CA ALA A 234 -14.79 -10.60 2.28
C ALA A 234 -14.94 -9.15 1.77
N LEU A 235 -14.74 -8.93 0.47
CA LEU A 235 -14.97 -7.63 -0.16
C LEU A 235 -16.45 -7.24 -0.06
N SER A 236 -17.38 -8.14 -0.39
CA SER A 236 -18.81 -7.88 -0.23
C SER A 236 -19.17 -7.55 1.21
N GLN A 237 -18.65 -8.31 2.17
CA GLN A 237 -18.90 -8.08 3.59
C GLN A 237 -18.37 -6.70 4.04
N ALA A 238 -17.16 -6.32 3.63
CA ALA A 238 -16.59 -5.00 3.93
C ALA A 238 -17.38 -3.85 3.29
N ALA A 239 -17.98 -4.08 2.13
CA ALA A 239 -18.88 -3.16 1.44
C ALA A 239 -20.30 -3.13 2.02
N GLY A 240 -20.64 -4.00 2.97
CA GLY A 240 -21.98 -4.10 3.56
C GLY A 240 -22.98 -4.94 2.75
N GLY A 241 -22.50 -5.78 1.83
CA GLY A 241 -23.29 -6.79 1.12
C GLY A 241 -24.32 -6.25 0.12
N GLY A 242 -24.36 -4.93 -0.10
CA GLY A 242 -25.43 -4.27 -0.85
C GLY A 242 -26.68 -3.96 -0.03
N ASP A 243 -26.59 -3.97 1.30
CA ASP A 243 -27.70 -3.60 2.18
C ASP A 243 -28.29 -2.24 1.82
N GLY A 244 -29.62 -2.14 1.91
CA GLY A 244 -30.37 -0.95 1.52
C GLY A 244 -30.60 -0.77 0.01
N VAL A 245 -29.92 -1.53 -0.86
CA VAL A 245 -30.07 -1.42 -2.32
C VAL A 245 -31.21 -2.30 -2.84
N LEU A 246 -32.06 -1.74 -3.70
CA LEU A 246 -33.15 -2.41 -4.37
C LEU A 246 -32.83 -2.67 -5.84
N VAL A 247 -32.70 -3.94 -6.20
CA VAL A 247 -32.43 -4.39 -7.57
C VAL A 247 -33.71 -4.90 -8.24
N GLY A 248 -34.07 -4.29 -9.37
CA GLY A 248 -35.14 -4.73 -10.25
C GLY A 248 -34.66 -5.73 -11.29
N LEU A 249 -35.28 -6.90 -11.38
CA LEU A 249 -35.03 -7.90 -12.41
C LEU A 249 -36.17 -7.89 -13.42
N LEU A 250 -35.86 -7.53 -14.66
CA LEU A 250 -36.77 -7.69 -15.79
C LEU A 250 -36.43 -9.01 -16.49
N ASP A 251 -36.91 -10.12 -15.93
CA ASP A 251 -36.54 -11.49 -16.32
C ASP A 251 -37.68 -12.48 -16.01
N PHE A 252 -37.54 -13.74 -16.37
CA PHE A 252 -38.48 -14.80 -16.01
C PHE A 252 -38.75 -14.84 -14.50
N SER A 253 -40.00 -15.14 -14.14
CA SER A 253 -40.37 -15.34 -12.74
C SER A 253 -39.69 -16.59 -12.19
N PHE A 254 -39.28 -16.58 -10.93
CA PHE A 254 -38.75 -17.73 -10.22
C PHE A 254 -39.32 -17.82 -8.80
N GLN A 255 -39.25 -19.00 -8.18
CA GLN A 255 -39.47 -19.16 -6.74
C GLN A 255 -38.12 -19.12 -6.04
N SER A 256 -38.03 -18.39 -4.93
CA SER A 256 -36.79 -18.29 -4.15
C SER A 256 -36.80 -19.36 -3.06
N ASP A 257 -36.26 -20.53 -3.38
CA ASP A 257 -35.95 -21.57 -2.37
C ASP A 257 -34.54 -21.37 -1.76
N ASP A 258 -33.75 -20.45 -2.31
CA ASP A 258 -32.33 -20.21 -1.99
C ASP A 258 -32.10 -19.07 -0.97
N GLY A 259 -33.07 -18.76 -0.11
CA GLY A 259 -32.89 -17.78 0.97
C GLY A 259 -32.80 -16.28 0.60
N MET A 260 -32.86 -15.92 -0.70
CA MET A 260 -32.78 -14.53 -1.18
C MET A 260 -33.99 -13.65 -0.77
N ASP A 261 -33.79 -12.34 -0.46
CA ASP A 261 -34.90 -11.38 -0.22
C ASP A 261 -35.54 -10.93 -1.55
N VAL A 262 -36.41 -11.79 -2.10
CA VAL A 262 -37.18 -11.50 -3.31
C VAL A 262 -38.56 -10.95 -2.97
N ARG A 263 -38.78 -9.66 -3.25
CA ARG A 263 -40.06 -8.98 -3.05
C ARG A 263 -40.92 -9.03 -4.31
N THR A 264 -42.11 -9.63 -4.18
CA THR A 264 -43.24 -9.51 -5.13
C THR A 264 -42.91 -9.70 -6.62
N SER A 265 -43.06 -10.92 -7.13
CA SER A 265 -43.07 -11.16 -8.58
C SER A 265 -44.33 -10.57 -9.24
N HIS A 266 -44.15 -9.71 -10.24
CA HIS A 266 -45.22 -9.17 -11.09
C HIS A 266 -45.05 -9.67 -12.54
N GLY A 267 -46.10 -9.56 -13.37
CA GLY A 267 -46.06 -10.08 -14.74
C GLY A 267 -46.53 -11.53 -14.82
N GLU A 268 -46.06 -12.26 -15.83
CA GLU A 268 -46.46 -13.65 -16.07
C GLU A 268 -45.88 -14.61 -15.01
N ARG A 269 -46.73 -15.47 -14.44
CA ARG A 269 -46.40 -16.32 -13.28
C ARG A 269 -46.46 -17.82 -13.53
N ASP A 270 -46.94 -18.22 -14.71
CA ASP A 270 -47.14 -19.63 -15.04
C ASP A 270 -45.85 -20.32 -15.53
N TYR A 271 -44.75 -19.56 -15.67
CA TYR A 271 -43.46 -20.00 -16.22
C TYR A 271 -42.34 -19.93 -15.19
N LEU A 272 -42.53 -20.63 -14.06
CA LEU A 272 -41.55 -20.76 -12.98
C LEU A 272 -40.50 -21.84 -13.28
N ASP A 273 -40.78 -22.76 -14.22
CA ASP A 273 -39.91 -23.89 -14.56
C ASP A 273 -38.71 -23.50 -15.47
N PHE A 274 -38.59 -22.22 -15.85
CA PHE A 274 -37.43 -21.72 -16.59
C PHE A 274 -36.45 -21.07 -15.61
N ASN A 275 -35.38 -21.80 -15.29
CA ASN A 275 -34.39 -21.44 -14.27
C ASN A 275 -33.55 -20.18 -14.56
N HIS A 276 -33.74 -19.52 -15.71
CA HIS A 276 -32.95 -18.34 -16.10
C HIS A 276 -33.07 -17.19 -15.10
N GLY A 277 -34.28 -16.86 -14.64
CA GLY A 277 -34.47 -15.78 -13.65
C GLY A 277 -33.81 -16.09 -12.31
N ALA A 278 -33.86 -17.34 -11.86
CA ALA A 278 -33.19 -17.80 -10.64
C ALA A 278 -31.65 -17.76 -10.80
N ALA A 279 -31.14 -18.22 -11.93
CA ALA A 279 -29.71 -18.18 -12.25
C ALA A 279 -29.15 -16.75 -12.31
N VAL A 280 -29.90 -15.82 -12.91
CA VAL A 280 -29.55 -14.39 -12.94
C VAL A 280 -29.57 -13.81 -11.52
N ALA A 281 -30.61 -14.10 -10.74
CA ALA A 281 -30.72 -13.64 -9.36
C ALA A 281 -29.59 -14.18 -8.47
N SER A 282 -29.18 -15.44 -8.64
CA SER A 282 -28.17 -16.05 -7.78
C SER A 282 -26.79 -15.41 -7.90
N LEU A 283 -26.42 -14.95 -9.10
CA LEU A 283 -25.15 -14.24 -9.32
C LEU A 283 -25.13 -12.86 -8.66
N ILE A 284 -26.31 -12.26 -8.44
CA ILE A 284 -26.44 -10.98 -7.74
C ILE A 284 -26.48 -11.22 -6.24
N ALA A 285 -27.40 -12.06 -5.75
CA ALA A 285 -27.86 -12.01 -4.37
C ALA A 285 -27.92 -13.38 -3.66
N ALA A 286 -27.33 -14.45 -4.21
CA ALA A 286 -27.31 -15.71 -3.47
C ALA A 286 -26.56 -15.53 -2.12
N PRO A 287 -27.10 -16.06 -1.03
CA PRO A 287 -26.55 -15.86 0.31
C PRO A 287 -25.18 -16.53 0.46
N HIS A 288 -24.41 -16.06 1.43
CA HIS A 288 -23.16 -16.70 1.86
C HIS A 288 -23.45 -17.51 3.13
N ASP A 289 -24.10 -18.67 2.97
CA ASP A 289 -24.66 -19.46 4.07
C ASP A 289 -24.06 -20.87 4.21
N GLY A 290 -22.99 -21.15 3.47
CA GLY A 290 -22.30 -22.43 3.45
C GLY A 290 -22.93 -23.44 2.49
N SER A 291 -23.75 -23.02 1.53
CA SER A 291 -24.46 -23.90 0.60
C SER A 291 -24.73 -23.25 -0.75
N GLY A 292 -24.53 -24.02 -1.83
CA GLY A 292 -24.87 -23.55 -3.18
C GLY A 292 -23.88 -22.53 -3.72
N VAL A 293 -24.37 -21.53 -4.45
CA VAL A 293 -23.55 -20.49 -5.10
C VAL A 293 -23.58 -19.20 -4.30
N MET A 294 -22.61 -18.32 -4.54
CA MET A 294 -22.55 -16.99 -3.90
C MET A 294 -22.93 -15.89 -4.88
N GLY A 295 -23.72 -14.93 -4.40
CA GLY A 295 -23.98 -13.68 -5.08
C GLY A 295 -22.92 -12.64 -4.75
N VAL A 296 -22.69 -11.72 -5.68
CA VAL A 296 -21.78 -10.58 -5.49
C VAL A 296 -22.26 -9.66 -4.36
N ALA A 297 -23.56 -9.42 -4.24
CA ALA A 297 -24.19 -8.54 -3.25
C ALA A 297 -25.34 -9.28 -2.53
N PRO A 298 -25.04 -10.14 -1.54
CA PRO A 298 -26.00 -11.07 -0.93
C PRO A 298 -27.13 -10.37 -0.13
N ASP A 299 -26.93 -9.13 0.32
CA ASP A 299 -27.87 -8.42 1.20
C ASP A 299 -28.81 -7.45 0.44
N VAL A 300 -28.78 -7.44 -0.89
CA VAL A 300 -29.69 -6.63 -1.70
C VAL A 300 -31.13 -7.13 -1.61
N THR A 301 -32.07 -6.21 -1.77
CA THR A 301 -33.47 -6.58 -2.01
C THR A 301 -33.71 -6.78 -3.51
N LEU A 302 -34.21 -7.95 -3.92
CA LEU A 302 -34.61 -8.19 -5.31
C LEU A 302 -36.10 -7.91 -5.53
N ARG A 303 -36.44 -7.40 -6.72
CA ARG A 303 -37.83 -7.30 -7.19
C ARG A 303 -37.93 -7.73 -8.63
N THR A 304 -38.85 -8.64 -8.93
CA THR A 304 -38.91 -9.25 -10.26
C THR A 304 -40.16 -8.85 -11.04
N TYR A 305 -40.01 -8.69 -12.35
CA TYR A 305 -41.10 -8.57 -13.31
C TYR A 305 -40.82 -9.47 -14.51
N ASN A 306 -41.76 -10.38 -14.82
CA ASN A 306 -41.67 -11.23 -15.99
C ASN A 306 -42.39 -10.63 -17.21
N PRO A 307 -41.66 -10.20 -18.26
CA PRO A 307 -42.24 -9.72 -19.49
C PRO A 307 -42.46 -10.82 -20.54
N PHE A 308 -42.05 -12.06 -20.28
CA PHE A 308 -42.11 -13.17 -21.23
C PHE A 308 -43.43 -13.94 -21.13
N ASP A 309 -43.92 -14.39 -22.28
CA ASP A 309 -45.13 -15.20 -22.40
C ASP A 309 -44.83 -16.69 -22.65
N GLU A 310 -45.88 -17.45 -22.97
CA GLU A 310 -45.84 -18.90 -23.22
C GLU A 310 -44.89 -19.34 -24.35
N THR A 311 -44.49 -18.40 -25.21
CA THR A 311 -43.57 -18.65 -26.32
C THR A 311 -42.10 -18.49 -25.92
N LEU A 312 -41.82 -18.19 -24.64
CA LEU A 312 -40.50 -17.80 -24.12
C LEU A 312 -39.95 -16.55 -24.83
N SER A 313 -40.84 -15.72 -25.36
CA SER A 313 -40.52 -14.46 -26.01
C SER A 313 -41.28 -13.32 -25.35
N THR A 314 -40.84 -12.09 -25.62
CA THR A 314 -41.47 -10.88 -25.10
C THR A 314 -41.67 -9.86 -26.20
N ASN A 315 -42.47 -8.84 -25.93
CA ASN A 315 -42.65 -7.69 -26.81
C ASN A 315 -42.36 -6.37 -26.07
N TRP A 316 -42.11 -5.32 -26.85
CA TRP A 316 -41.75 -4.01 -26.31
C TRP A 316 -42.83 -3.35 -25.41
N ALA A 317 -44.10 -3.75 -25.53
CA ALA A 317 -45.16 -3.24 -24.65
C ALA A 317 -45.05 -3.85 -23.24
N ASP A 318 -44.71 -5.13 -23.15
CA ASP A 318 -44.51 -5.82 -21.87
C ASP A 318 -43.21 -5.41 -21.19
N VAL A 319 -42.13 -5.21 -21.96
CA VAL A 319 -40.87 -4.60 -21.47
C VAL A 319 -41.16 -3.21 -20.86
N ARG A 320 -41.90 -2.36 -21.58
CA ARG A 320 -42.28 -1.04 -21.08
C ARG A 320 -43.17 -1.13 -19.82
N SER A 321 -44.09 -2.09 -19.77
CA SER A 321 -44.91 -2.33 -18.58
C SER A 321 -44.05 -2.73 -17.38
N GLY A 322 -43.09 -3.63 -17.60
CA GLY A 322 -42.16 -4.09 -16.59
C GLY A 322 -41.33 -2.98 -15.97
N LEU A 323 -40.70 -2.12 -16.79
CA LEU A 323 -39.96 -0.95 -16.32
C LEU A 323 -40.84 -0.04 -15.43
N LEU A 324 -42.08 0.25 -15.86
CA LEU A 324 -43.00 1.08 -15.09
C LEU A 324 -43.51 0.42 -13.80
N LYS A 325 -43.49 -0.91 -13.72
CA LYS A 325 -43.94 -1.71 -12.57
C LYS A 325 -42.83 -1.90 -11.55
N LEU A 326 -41.62 -2.19 -12.01
CA LEU A 326 -40.43 -2.27 -11.16
C LEU A 326 -40.20 -0.94 -10.46
N ALA A 327 -40.36 0.18 -11.16
CA ALA A 327 -40.13 1.54 -10.69
C ALA A 327 -41.06 2.08 -9.57
N ARG A 328 -41.82 1.23 -8.86
CA ARG A 328 -42.74 1.67 -7.78
C ARG A 328 -42.75 0.73 -6.58
N PRO A 329 -42.04 1.05 -5.46
CA PRO A 329 -41.05 2.14 -5.34
C PRO A 329 -39.87 1.94 -6.29
N GLY A 330 -39.19 3.02 -6.71
CA GLY A 330 -38.09 2.94 -7.68
C GLY A 330 -36.95 2.02 -7.19
N PRO A 331 -36.48 1.05 -7.99
CA PRO A 331 -35.23 0.35 -7.71
C PRO A 331 -34.05 1.28 -8.01
N ASP A 332 -32.91 1.01 -7.40
CA ASP A 332 -31.67 1.75 -7.65
C ASP A 332 -30.98 1.21 -8.93
N ILE A 333 -31.16 -0.09 -9.21
CA ILE A 333 -30.62 -0.77 -10.39
C ILE A 333 -31.71 -1.61 -11.06
N ILE A 334 -31.75 -1.63 -12.39
CA ILE A 334 -32.57 -2.57 -13.17
C ILE A 334 -31.66 -3.41 -14.06
N ASN A 335 -31.59 -4.72 -13.79
CA ASN A 335 -30.96 -5.71 -14.65
C ASN A 335 -31.93 -6.22 -15.70
N MET A 336 -31.49 -6.20 -16.96
CA MET A 336 -32.24 -6.61 -18.14
C MET A 336 -31.42 -7.65 -18.92
N SER A 337 -31.52 -8.91 -18.49
CA SER A 337 -30.91 -10.05 -19.18
C SER A 337 -31.78 -10.53 -20.37
N LEU A 338 -32.14 -9.59 -21.24
CA LEU A 338 -32.96 -9.82 -22.44
C LEU A 338 -32.46 -9.00 -23.63
N GLY A 339 -32.64 -9.52 -24.84
CA GLY A 339 -32.14 -8.90 -26.07
C GLY A 339 -33.00 -9.19 -27.29
N LEU A 340 -32.62 -8.60 -28.42
CA LEU A 340 -33.24 -8.86 -29.73
C LEU A 340 -32.21 -9.50 -30.66
N PRO A 341 -32.53 -10.63 -31.33
CA PRO A 341 -31.58 -11.29 -32.22
C PRO A 341 -30.96 -10.36 -33.27
N GLY A 342 -29.64 -10.42 -33.40
CA GLY A 342 -28.85 -9.65 -34.36
C GLY A 342 -28.53 -8.21 -33.94
N TRP A 343 -28.77 -7.84 -32.68
CA TRP A 343 -28.52 -6.49 -32.17
C TRP A 343 -27.79 -6.53 -30.83
N THR A 344 -26.75 -5.72 -30.69
CA THR A 344 -26.15 -5.40 -29.38
C THR A 344 -27.08 -4.49 -28.59
N LEU A 345 -27.63 -3.46 -29.26
CA LEU A 345 -28.68 -2.61 -28.73
C LEU A 345 -29.64 -2.22 -29.86
N HIS A 346 -30.93 -2.48 -29.67
CA HIS A 346 -31.94 -2.17 -30.68
C HIS A 346 -32.58 -0.78 -30.47
N GLN A 347 -32.91 -0.09 -31.57
CA GLN A 347 -33.51 1.27 -31.57
C GLN A 347 -34.74 1.44 -30.66
N GLN A 348 -35.50 0.37 -30.43
CA GLN A 348 -36.69 0.44 -29.58
C GLN A 348 -36.38 0.72 -28.12
N TRP A 349 -35.18 0.42 -27.63
CA TRP A 349 -34.74 0.88 -26.32
C TRP A 349 -34.74 2.41 -26.23
N GLY A 350 -34.18 3.09 -27.24
CA GLY A 350 -34.23 4.55 -27.34
C GLY A 350 -35.67 5.10 -27.39
N THR A 351 -36.59 4.40 -28.07
CA THR A 351 -38.03 4.74 -28.09
C THR A 351 -38.67 4.58 -26.71
N ILE A 352 -38.31 3.54 -25.95
CA ILE A 352 -38.85 3.27 -24.62
C ILE A 352 -38.31 4.27 -23.61
N PHE A 353 -37.00 4.49 -23.57
CA PHE A 353 -36.37 5.40 -22.61
C PHE A 353 -36.66 6.87 -22.90
N SER A 354 -37.02 7.24 -24.13
CA SER A 354 -37.53 8.59 -24.44
C SER A 354 -39.01 8.80 -24.08
N ASP A 355 -39.74 7.74 -23.70
CA ASP A 355 -41.10 7.89 -23.18
C ASP A 355 -41.08 8.60 -21.82
N LYS A 356 -41.80 9.71 -21.72
CA LYS A 356 -41.81 10.58 -20.51
C LYS A 356 -42.13 9.86 -19.21
N ARG A 357 -42.91 8.77 -19.24
CA ARG A 357 -43.24 8.02 -18.02
C ARG A 357 -42.11 7.10 -17.61
N VAL A 358 -41.44 6.47 -18.58
CA VAL A 358 -40.29 5.60 -18.35
C VAL A 358 -39.11 6.46 -17.93
N ALA A 359 -38.76 7.50 -18.69
CA ALA A 359 -37.68 8.44 -18.36
C ALA A 359 -37.78 8.95 -16.92
N ARG A 360 -38.97 9.39 -16.49
CA ARG A 360 -39.19 9.85 -15.11
C ARG A 360 -39.09 8.73 -14.08
N ALA A 361 -39.44 7.50 -14.45
CA ALA A 361 -39.41 6.35 -13.58
C ALA A 361 -38.00 5.74 -13.44
N THR A 362 -37.08 6.10 -14.34
CA THR A 362 -35.71 5.58 -14.41
C THR A 362 -34.66 6.70 -14.42
N ASP A 363 -35.01 7.91 -13.98
CA ASP A 363 -34.18 9.12 -14.12
C ASP A 363 -32.85 8.99 -13.36
N ASP A 364 -32.89 8.30 -12.23
CA ASP A 364 -31.75 8.01 -11.35
C ASP A 364 -31.78 6.51 -10.99
N VAL A 365 -31.78 5.69 -12.03
CA VAL A 365 -31.76 4.22 -11.92
C VAL A 365 -30.70 3.71 -12.88
N LEU A 366 -29.77 2.89 -12.39
CA LEU A 366 -28.77 2.25 -13.21
C LEU A 366 -29.44 1.17 -14.06
N LEU A 367 -29.18 1.18 -15.37
CA LEU A 367 -29.78 0.29 -16.35
C LEU A 367 -28.70 -0.64 -16.88
N VAL A 368 -28.74 -1.90 -16.49
CA VAL A 368 -27.76 -2.91 -16.91
C VAL A 368 -28.40 -3.84 -17.93
N VAL A 369 -27.87 -3.88 -19.15
CA VAL A 369 -28.46 -4.61 -20.28
C VAL A 369 -27.47 -5.63 -20.83
N ALA A 370 -27.89 -6.88 -20.97
CA ALA A 370 -27.06 -7.90 -21.63
C ALA A 370 -26.91 -7.61 -23.13
N ALA A 371 -25.69 -7.74 -23.68
CA ALA A 371 -25.38 -7.42 -25.08
C ALA A 371 -26.06 -8.35 -26.10
N GLY A 372 -26.40 -9.58 -25.73
CA GLY A 372 -26.98 -10.59 -26.62
C GLY A 372 -25.96 -11.59 -27.15
N ASN A 373 -26.45 -12.70 -27.70
CA ASN A 373 -25.69 -13.94 -27.89
C ASN A 373 -25.57 -14.39 -29.37
N ASP A 374 -25.51 -13.46 -30.33
CA ASP A 374 -25.44 -13.77 -31.78
C ASP A 374 -24.03 -13.66 -32.38
N GLY A 375 -23.04 -13.23 -31.58
CA GLY A 375 -21.65 -13.02 -32.01
C GLY A 375 -21.46 -11.85 -32.97
N VAL A 376 -22.44 -10.94 -33.06
CA VAL A 376 -22.42 -9.84 -34.03
C VAL A 376 -21.80 -8.57 -33.46
N SER A 377 -21.24 -7.72 -34.32
CA SER A 377 -20.84 -6.35 -33.95
C SER A 377 -21.89 -5.35 -34.41
N GLN A 378 -22.29 -4.45 -33.53
CA GLN A 378 -23.22 -3.38 -33.87
C GLN A 378 -22.56 -2.41 -34.86
N THR A 379 -23.22 -2.16 -35.99
CA THR A 379 -22.73 -1.23 -37.03
C THR A 379 -23.67 -0.06 -37.29
N ALA A 380 -24.93 -0.17 -36.85
CA ALA A 380 -25.95 0.85 -37.09
C ALA A 380 -26.07 1.79 -35.88
N ASP A 381 -25.94 3.08 -36.16
CA ASP A 381 -26.25 4.15 -35.22
C ASP A 381 -27.72 4.10 -34.79
N LEU A 382 -27.98 4.49 -33.54
CA LEU A 382 -29.30 4.56 -32.95
C LEU A 382 -29.66 6.03 -32.68
N ASP A 383 -30.90 6.40 -32.93
CA ASP A 383 -31.45 7.69 -32.50
C ASP A 383 -31.76 7.62 -31.01
N TRP A 384 -30.95 8.31 -30.21
CA TRP A 384 -31.10 8.44 -28.77
C TRP A 384 -31.62 9.83 -28.37
N THR A 385 -32.27 10.52 -29.31
CA THR A 385 -32.82 11.86 -29.06
C THR A 385 -33.91 11.83 -27.98
N GLY A 386 -33.68 12.58 -26.89
CA GLY A 386 -34.66 12.75 -25.82
C GLY A 386 -34.63 11.68 -24.74
N VAL A 387 -33.60 10.83 -24.72
CA VAL A 387 -33.28 9.93 -23.62
C VAL A 387 -32.36 10.65 -22.64
N SER A 388 -32.80 10.88 -21.39
CA SER A 388 -31.99 11.51 -20.34
C SER A 388 -31.07 10.53 -19.63
N THR A 389 -31.39 9.24 -19.66
CA THR A 389 -30.75 8.18 -18.85
C THR A 389 -29.58 7.49 -19.56
N LEU A 390 -28.97 8.15 -20.55
CA LEU A 390 -27.86 7.56 -21.31
C LEU A 390 -26.64 7.30 -20.41
N SER A 391 -26.35 8.21 -19.50
CA SER A 391 -25.27 8.08 -18.51
C SER A 391 -25.48 6.94 -17.53
N ASN A 392 -26.72 6.51 -17.34
CA ASN A 392 -27.08 5.45 -16.41
C ASN A 392 -27.08 4.07 -17.08
N LEU A 393 -26.71 3.96 -18.35
CA LEU A 393 -26.78 2.72 -19.12
C LEU A 393 -25.40 2.02 -19.12
N ILE A 394 -25.39 0.75 -18.75
CA ILE A 394 -24.27 -0.17 -19.01
C ILE A 394 -24.76 -1.33 -19.86
N ILE A 395 -24.03 -1.66 -20.91
CA ILE A 395 -24.24 -2.81 -21.77
C ILE A 395 -23.13 -3.81 -21.50
N VAL A 396 -23.51 -5.07 -21.24
CA VAL A 396 -22.59 -6.07 -20.72
C VAL A 396 -22.37 -7.18 -21.74
N GLY A 397 -21.13 -7.27 -22.23
CA GLY A 397 -20.64 -8.40 -23.02
C GLY A 397 -20.18 -9.57 -22.13
N SER A 398 -19.91 -10.71 -22.75
CA SER A 398 -19.42 -11.90 -22.08
C SER A 398 -18.02 -12.25 -22.56
N VAL A 399 -17.18 -12.66 -21.62
CA VAL A 399 -15.91 -13.36 -21.89
C VAL A 399 -15.95 -14.81 -21.39
N ASN A 400 -15.03 -15.60 -21.93
CA ASN A 400 -14.71 -16.95 -21.48
C ASN A 400 -13.77 -16.93 -20.25
N PRO A 401 -13.46 -18.08 -19.63
CA PRO A 401 -12.58 -18.14 -18.46
C PRO A 401 -11.13 -17.64 -18.70
N ASN A 402 -10.71 -17.48 -19.96
CA ASN A 402 -9.39 -16.93 -20.31
C ASN A 402 -9.42 -15.40 -20.54
N GLY A 403 -10.55 -14.74 -20.29
CA GLY A 403 -10.72 -13.31 -20.58
C GLY A 403 -10.91 -12.98 -22.07
N GLU A 404 -11.04 -13.98 -22.94
CA GLU A 404 -11.31 -13.74 -24.36
C GLU A 404 -12.80 -13.51 -24.58
N ILE A 405 -13.17 -12.60 -25.50
CA ILE A 405 -14.58 -12.35 -25.82
C ILE A 405 -15.28 -13.64 -26.24
N SER A 406 -16.39 -13.96 -25.58
CA SER A 406 -17.17 -15.16 -25.88
C SER A 406 -17.60 -15.17 -27.33
N SER A 407 -17.51 -16.32 -27.99
CA SER A 407 -17.79 -16.42 -29.43
C SER A 407 -19.21 -15.95 -29.80
N PHE A 408 -20.16 -16.13 -28.88
CA PHE A 408 -21.54 -15.68 -29.00
C PHE A 408 -21.76 -14.24 -28.55
N SER A 409 -20.85 -13.60 -27.80
CA SER A 409 -21.09 -12.26 -27.27
C SER A 409 -21.21 -11.25 -28.41
N ASN A 410 -22.31 -10.52 -28.43
CA ASN A 410 -22.42 -9.33 -29.28
C ASN A 410 -21.43 -8.25 -28.80
N ARG A 411 -20.99 -7.40 -29.74
CA ARG A 411 -19.94 -6.40 -29.54
C ARG A 411 -20.48 -4.99 -29.85
N PRO A 412 -19.97 -3.94 -29.17
CA PRO A 412 -20.47 -2.58 -29.36
C PRO A 412 -20.12 -2.00 -30.74
N GLY A 413 -19.00 -2.43 -31.36
CA GLY A 413 -18.55 -1.89 -32.63
C GLY A 413 -18.35 -0.37 -32.61
N THR A 414 -18.42 0.27 -33.77
CA THR A 414 -18.30 1.73 -33.91
C THR A 414 -19.62 2.48 -33.81
N ALA A 415 -20.73 1.80 -33.53
CA ALA A 415 -22.05 2.41 -33.56
C ALA A 415 -22.20 3.49 -32.49
N CYS A 416 -23.03 4.50 -32.78
CA CYS A 416 -23.25 5.62 -31.87
C CYS A 416 -24.71 5.83 -31.48
N LEU A 417 -24.91 6.26 -30.24
CA LEU A 417 -26.17 6.69 -29.65
C LEU A 417 -26.37 8.19 -29.97
N THR A 418 -26.83 8.45 -31.19
CA THR A 418 -26.86 9.80 -31.76
C THR A 418 -27.93 10.69 -31.11
N VAL A 419 -27.61 11.96 -30.90
CA VAL A 419 -28.57 12.97 -30.43
C VAL A 419 -28.82 13.97 -31.55
N ARG A 420 -30.05 13.97 -32.08
CA ARG A 420 -30.48 14.73 -33.26
C ARG A 420 -29.59 14.41 -34.49
N GLY A 421 -29.29 13.13 -34.68
CA GLY A 421 -28.51 12.61 -35.81
C GLY A 421 -27.02 12.94 -35.76
N ARG A 422 -26.48 13.31 -34.59
CA ARG A 422 -25.04 13.53 -34.40
C ARG A 422 -24.50 12.64 -33.30
N CYS A 423 -23.36 12.01 -33.57
CA CYS A 423 -22.54 11.38 -32.55
C CYS A 423 -21.80 12.45 -31.75
N ARG A 424 -21.78 12.31 -30.42
CA ARG A 424 -21.03 13.17 -29.51
C ARG A 424 -19.98 12.32 -28.80
N ASP A 425 -18.96 12.96 -28.26
CA ASP A 425 -17.99 12.27 -27.42
C ASP A 425 -18.72 11.70 -26.19
N GLY A 426 -18.41 10.45 -25.82
CA GLY A 426 -19.11 9.71 -24.75
C GLY A 426 -20.45 9.07 -25.16
N ASN A 427 -20.88 9.22 -26.42
CA ASN A 427 -22.13 8.62 -26.92
C ASN A 427 -21.89 7.39 -27.82
N ARG A 428 -20.65 6.96 -28.03
CA ARG A 428 -20.39 5.73 -28.79
C ARG A 428 -20.89 4.56 -27.96
N LEU A 429 -21.37 3.50 -28.60
CA LEU A 429 -21.91 2.35 -27.88
C LEU A 429 -20.84 1.73 -26.96
N MET A 430 -19.59 1.70 -27.41
CA MET A 430 -18.44 1.25 -26.62
C MET A 430 -18.16 2.11 -25.38
N ASP A 431 -18.55 3.39 -25.35
CA ASP A 431 -18.38 4.25 -24.18
C ASP A 431 -19.31 3.85 -23.01
N ARG A 432 -20.30 2.99 -23.28
CA ARG A 432 -21.26 2.45 -22.29
C ARG A 432 -21.25 0.91 -22.27
N PHE A 433 -20.14 0.31 -22.68
CA PHE A 433 -19.98 -1.14 -22.78
C PHE A 433 -18.81 -1.59 -21.91
N LEU A 434 -18.99 -2.71 -21.20
CA LEU A 434 -17.92 -3.44 -20.54
C LEU A 434 -18.21 -4.94 -20.64
N VAL A 435 -17.26 -5.80 -20.28
CA VAL A 435 -17.45 -7.25 -20.26
C VAL A 435 -17.34 -7.82 -18.86
N ALA A 436 -17.97 -8.97 -18.65
CA ALA A 436 -17.79 -9.78 -17.46
C ALA A 436 -17.78 -11.27 -17.84
N PRO A 437 -17.29 -12.18 -16.96
CA PRO A 437 -17.43 -13.61 -17.14
C PRO A 437 -18.87 -13.99 -17.45
N GLY A 438 -19.06 -14.80 -18.50
CA GLY A 438 -20.40 -15.26 -18.87
C GLY A 438 -20.42 -16.61 -19.55
N GLU A 439 -19.30 -17.35 -19.54
CA GLU A 439 -19.24 -18.75 -19.96
C GLU A 439 -19.04 -19.66 -18.76
N LEU A 440 -19.73 -20.80 -18.78
CA LEU A 440 -19.63 -21.87 -17.78
C LEU A 440 -19.84 -21.40 -16.32
N LEU A 441 -20.66 -20.37 -16.09
CA LEU A 441 -20.93 -19.85 -14.75
C LEU A 441 -21.79 -20.84 -13.97
N LEU A 442 -21.36 -21.16 -12.76
CA LEU A 442 -22.14 -21.94 -11.81
C LEU A 442 -23.21 -21.05 -11.18
N VAL A 443 -24.47 -21.45 -11.32
CA VAL A 443 -25.65 -20.67 -10.93
C VAL A 443 -26.71 -21.55 -10.30
N SER A 444 -27.67 -20.97 -9.59
CA SER A 444 -28.84 -21.69 -9.08
C SER A 444 -29.68 -22.26 -10.23
N ASP A 445 -30.20 -23.48 -10.04
CA ASP A 445 -31.20 -24.07 -10.93
C ASP A 445 -32.65 -23.70 -10.55
N GLY A 446 -32.84 -22.91 -9.48
CA GLY A 446 -34.13 -22.49 -8.95
C GLY A 446 -34.92 -23.59 -8.25
N SER A 447 -34.31 -24.76 -8.01
CA SER A 447 -34.92 -25.94 -7.37
C SER A 447 -34.05 -26.46 -6.21
N GLY A 448 -33.20 -25.60 -5.64
CA GLY A 448 -32.25 -25.94 -4.58
C GLY A 448 -30.97 -26.66 -5.06
N GLY A 449 -30.74 -26.73 -6.37
CA GLY A 449 -29.52 -27.24 -6.98
C GLY A 449 -28.75 -26.17 -7.76
N VAL A 450 -27.72 -26.59 -8.47
CA VAL A 450 -26.89 -25.69 -9.30
C VAL A 450 -26.69 -26.27 -10.70
N THR A 451 -26.41 -25.39 -11.65
CA THR A 451 -26.12 -25.76 -13.02
C THR A 451 -25.11 -24.79 -13.64
N ARG A 452 -24.48 -25.17 -14.76
CA ARG A 452 -23.56 -24.28 -15.49
C ARG A 452 -24.24 -23.72 -16.73
N LEU A 453 -24.30 -22.39 -16.83
CA LEU A 453 -24.92 -21.69 -17.96
C LEU A 453 -23.93 -20.76 -18.65
N SER A 454 -24.26 -20.34 -19.88
CA SER A 454 -23.44 -19.43 -20.67
C SER A 454 -24.30 -18.45 -21.46
N GLY A 455 -23.87 -17.20 -21.51
CA GLY A 455 -24.60 -16.11 -22.14
C GLY A 455 -24.30 -14.75 -21.50
N THR A 456 -24.45 -13.67 -22.28
CA THR A 456 -24.37 -12.29 -21.76
C THR A 456 -25.39 -12.01 -20.65
N SER A 457 -26.49 -12.79 -20.62
CA SER A 457 -27.49 -12.78 -19.56
C SER A 457 -26.92 -13.09 -18.18
N PHE A 458 -25.79 -13.80 -18.09
CA PHE A 458 -25.13 -14.16 -16.83
C PHE A 458 -23.91 -13.28 -16.53
N ALA A 459 -23.39 -12.55 -17.53
CA ALA A 459 -22.39 -11.51 -17.30
C ALA A 459 -23.03 -10.23 -16.70
N ALA A 460 -24.19 -9.81 -17.21
CA ALA A 460 -24.95 -8.65 -16.72
C ALA A 460 -25.25 -8.65 -15.20
N PRO A 461 -25.67 -9.76 -14.56
CA PRO A 461 -25.89 -9.78 -13.12
C PRO A 461 -24.61 -9.60 -12.28
N LEU A 462 -23.42 -9.98 -12.77
CA LEU A 462 -22.17 -9.71 -12.05
C LEU A 462 -21.92 -8.19 -11.95
N VAL A 463 -22.15 -7.47 -13.05
CA VAL A 463 -22.07 -5.99 -13.09
C VAL A 463 -23.15 -5.36 -12.21
N THR A 464 -24.35 -5.93 -12.20
CA THR A 464 -25.44 -5.48 -11.32
C THR A 464 -25.07 -5.66 -9.84
N GLY A 465 -24.45 -6.77 -9.47
CA GLY A 465 -23.96 -7.01 -8.12
C GLY A 465 -22.86 -6.03 -7.73
N ALA A 466 -21.89 -5.77 -8.62
CA ALA A 466 -20.84 -4.79 -8.38
C ALA A 466 -21.40 -3.39 -8.16
N ALA A 467 -22.36 -2.96 -9.00
CA ALA A 467 -23.07 -1.70 -8.84
C ALA A 467 -23.79 -1.61 -7.48
N ALA A 468 -24.38 -2.72 -7.02
CA ALA A 468 -25.06 -2.76 -5.74
C ALA A 468 -24.10 -2.64 -4.55
N LEU A 469 -22.88 -3.19 -4.64
CA LEU A 469 -21.85 -2.96 -3.62
C LEU A 469 -21.39 -1.50 -3.58
N VAL A 470 -21.17 -0.89 -4.75
CA VAL A 470 -20.80 0.54 -4.86
C VAL A 470 -21.91 1.43 -4.25
N LEU A 471 -23.17 1.20 -4.62
CA LEU A 471 -24.29 1.94 -4.06
C LEU A 471 -24.44 1.68 -2.57
N GLY A 472 -24.45 0.42 -2.12
CA GLY A 472 -24.58 0.09 -0.70
C GLY A 472 -23.54 0.78 0.19
N ARG A 473 -22.32 0.98 -0.34
CA ARG A 473 -21.27 1.74 0.35
C ARG A 473 -21.45 3.27 0.25
N TRP A 474 -21.86 3.77 -0.91
CA TRP A 474 -22.02 5.20 -1.21
C TRP A 474 -23.41 5.50 -1.78
N ASN A 475 -24.45 5.37 -0.93
CA ASN A 475 -25.87 5.45 -1.32
C ASN A 475 -26.30 6.83 -1.88
N TRP A 476 -25.43 7.82 -1.83
CA TRP A 476 -25.67 9.17 -2.34
C TRP A 476 -25.09 9.41 -3.75
N LEU A 477 -24.45 8.40 -4.36
CA LEU A 477 -24.02 8.47 -5.75
C LEU A 477 -25.24 8.43 -6.67
N GLU A 478 -25.23 9.25 -7.72
CA GLU A 478 -26.24 9.13 -8.77
C GLU A 478 -25.94 7.88 -9.62
N ALA A 479 -26.96 7.31 -10.27
CA ALA A 479 -26.80 6.13 -11.11
C ALA A 479 -25.74 6.31 -12.21
N SER A 480 -25.54 7.54 -12.69
CA SER A 480 -24.46 7.86 -13.63
C SER A 480 -23.08 7.80 -13.01
N ASP A 481 -22.92 8.22 -11.75
CA ASP A 481 -21.63 8.16 -11.06
C ASP A 481 -21.23 6.70 -10.84
N VAL A 482 -22.19 5.86 -10.43
CA VAL A 482 -21.98 4.40 -10.30
C VAL A 482 -21.58 3.78 -11.63
N ALA A 483 -22.22 4.20 -12.73
CA ALA A 483 -21.85 3.71 -14.05
C ALA A 483 -20.42 4.09 -14.42
N ASP A 484 -20.04 5.35 -14.18
CA ASP A 484 -18.71 5.85 -14.48
C ASP A 484 -17.64 5.20 -13.59
N VAL A 485 -17.91 4.91 -12.30
CA VAL A 485 -17.01 4.09 -11.45
C VAL A 485 -16.70 2.76 -12.12
N LEU A 486 -17.74 1.96 -12.41
CA LEU A 486 -17.55 0.61 -12.95
C LEU A 486 -16.87 0.61 -14.33
N LEU A 487 -17.11 1.62 -15.15
CA LEU A 487 -16.48 1.76 -16.46
C LEU A 487 -15.01 2.20 -16.33
N PHE A 488 -14.70 3.15 -15.44
CA PHE A 488 -13.33 3.68 -15.30
C PHE A 488 -12.38 2.75 -14.56
N THR A 489 -12.91 1.84 -13.73
CA THR A 489 -12.10 0.86 -13.00
C THR A 489 -12.01 -0.49 -13.69
N ALA A 490 -12.64 -0.66 -14.86
CA ALA A 490 -12.54 -1.90 -15.62
C ALA A 490 -11.09 -2.20 -16.03
N GLU A 491 -10.70 -3.48 -15.99
CA GLU A 491 -9.41 -3.94 -16.50
C GLU A 491 -9.41 -3.86 -18.03
N ASP A 492 -8.57 -3.00 -18.58
CA ASP A 492 -8.46 -2.76 -20.02
C ASP A 492 -8.04 -4.03 -20.78
N LEU A 493 -8.94 -4.54 -21.63
CA LEU A 493 -8.73 -5.74 -22.44
C LEU A 493 -8.66 -5.39 -23.93
N GLY A 494 -7.82 -6.12 -24.66
CA GLY A 494 -7.73 -5.98 -26.10
C GLY A 494 -6.87 -4.78 -26.53
N ALA A 495 -7.47 -3.81 -27.22
CA ALA A 495 -6.74 -2.62 -27.67
C ALA A 495 -6.68 -1.59 -26.54
N PRO A 496 -5.58 -0.85 -26.34
CA PRO A 496 -5.48 0.10 -25.24
C PRO A 496 -6.59 1.16 -25.23
N GLY A 497 -7.29 1.27 -24.09
CA GLY A 497 -8.43 2.14 -23.87
C GLY A 497 -9.71 1.65 -24.53
N VAL A 498 -10.79 2.45 -24.43
CA VAL A 498 -12.13 2.01 -24.87
C VAL A 498 -12.17 1.55 -26.33
N ASP A 499 -12.55 0.29 -26.56
CA ASP A 499 -12.47 -0.39 -27.86
C ASP A 499 -13.80 -0.98 -28.38
N GLU A 500 -13.78 -1.43 -29.64
CA GLU A 500 -14.98 -1.91 -30.35
C GLU A 500 -15.42 -3.34 -29.97
N VAL A 501 -14.62 -4.07 -29.19
CA VAL A 501 -14.85 -5.46 -28.77
C VAL A 501 -15.18 -5.54 -27.29
N TYR A 502 -14.33 -5.01 -26.42
CA TYR A 502 -14.45 -5.13 -24.97
C TYR A 502 -15.04 -3.86 -24.31
N GLY A 503 -15.11 -2.75 -25.06
CA GLY A 503 -15.57 -1.48 -24.50
C GLY A 503 -14.53 -0.98 -23.51
N TRP A 504 -14.91 -0.75 -22.26
CA TRP A 504 -13.98 -0.37 -21.20
C TRP A 504 -13.10 -1.51 -20.68
N GLY A 505 -13.42 -2.77 -21.00
CA GLY A 505 -12.68 -3.93 -20.52
C GLY A 505 -13.47 -4.80 -19.52
N MET A 506 -12.77 -5.62 -18.75
CA MET A 506 -13.37 -6.53 -17.77
C MET A 506 -13.81 -5.78 -16.52
N LEU A 507 -14.98 -6.12 -16.00
CA LEU A 507 -15.40 -5.73 -14.65
C LEU A 507 -14.31 -6.06 -13.62
N ASP A 508 -13.94 -5.07 -12.80
CA ASP A 508 -13.07 -5.23 -11.64
C ASP A 508 -13.75 -4.61 -10.41
N ILE A 509 -14.13 -5.46 -9.46
CA ILE A 509 -14.87 -5.03 -8.27
C ILE A 509 -13.93 -4.43 -7.21
N ASP A 510 -12.72 -4.95 -7.05
CA ASP A 510 -11.75 -4.42 -6.08
C ASP A 510 -11.30 -3.01 -6.47
N ALA A 511 -11.03 -2.79 -7.76
CA ALA A 511 -10.73 -1.48 -8.30
C ALA A 511 -11.94 -0.53 -8.15
N ALA A 512 -13.18 -1.00 -8.40
CA ALA A 512 -14.39 -0.21 -8.20
C ALA A 512 -14.60 0.23 -6.74
N MET A 513 -14.14 -0.56 -5.77
CA MET A 513 -14.22 -0.25 -4.34
C MET A 513 -13.01 0.54 -3.81
N SER A 514 -12.06 0.87 -4.69
CA SER A 514 -10.84 1.62 -4.40
C SER A 514 -10.85 3.01 -5.07
N PRO A 515 -9.94 3.93 -4.70
CA PRO A 515 -9.74 5.17 -5.44
C PRO A 515 -9.34 4.90 -6.90
N ILE A 516 -10.03 5.54 -7.85
CA ILE A 516 -9.75 5.49 -9.29
C ILE A 516 -8.41 6.16 -9.57
N ASP A 517 -8.16 7.31 -8.93
CA ASP A 517 -6.91 8.06 -9.07
C ASP A 517 -6.43 8.57 -7.71
N MET A 518 -5.40 7.89 -7.18
CA MET A 518 -4.75 8.24 -5.91
C MET A 518 -4.18 9.67 -5.89
N THR A 519 -3.94 10.28 -7.05
CA THR A 519 -3.41 11.65 -7.15
C THR A 519 -4.49 12.73 -7.09
N ASN A 520 -5.76 12.38 -7.29
CA ASN A 520 -6.90 13.30 -7.24
C ASN A 520 -7.65 13.24 -5.90
N LEU A 521 -7.10 12.52 -4.92
CA LEU A 521 -7.66 12.50 -3.57
C LEU A 521 -7.55 13.87 -2.93
N VAL A 522 -8.58 14.22 -2.15
CA VAL A 522 -8.68 15.49 -1.45
C VAL A 522 -9.03 15.27 0.01
N HIS A 523 -8.61 16.22 0.86
CA HIS A 523 -9.21 16.38 2.18
C HIS A 523 -10.18 17.57 2.17
N LEU A 524 -11.25 17.44 2.94
CA LEU A 524 -12.29 18.47 3.02
C LEU A 524 -12.12 19.30 4.28
N GLU A 525 -11.91 20.60 4.10
CA GLU A 525 -11.85 21.56 5.20
C GLU A 525 -13.12 22.39 5.30
N ARG A 526 -13.61 22.59 6.52
CA ARG A 526 -14.80 23.40 6.74
C ARG A 526 -14.49 24.88 6.66
N SER A 527 -14.89 25.53 5.57
CA SER A 527 -14.83 26.97 5.38
C SER A 527 -16.03 27.69 6.02
N ARG A 528 -15.75 28.68 6.89
CA ARG A 528 -16.79 29.52 7.55
C ARG A 528 -17.70 30.30 6.58
N ARG A 529 -17.35 30.40 5.29
CA ARG A 529 -18.09 31.20 4.29
C ARG A 529 -18.61 30.42 3.08
N ARG A 530 -18.10 29.22 2.80
CA ARG A 530 -18.39 28.47 1.57
C ARG A 530 -18.79 27.00 1.78
N GLY A 531 -19.03 26.54 3.01
CA GLY A 531 -19.30 25.13 3.26
C GLY A 531 -17.98 24.38 3.43
N TYR A 532 -17.71 23.40 2.58
CA TYR A 532 -16.42 22.69 2.54
C TYR A 532 -15.53 23.24 1.42
N SER A 533 -14.22 23.24 1.63
CA SER A 533 -13.20 23.50 0.61
C SER A 533 -12.34 22.27 0.45
N GLU A 534 -12.26 21.79 -0.79
CA GLU A 534 -11.35 20.74 -1.21
C GLU A 534 -9.92 21.26 -1.19
N GLN A 535 -9.02 20.47 -0.64
CA GLN A 535 -7.58 20.67 -0.71
C GLN A 535 -6.97 19.41 -1.31
N SER A 536 -6.16 19.58 -2.36
CA SER A 536 -5.47 18.47 -3.01
C SER A 536 -4.55 17.78 -2.02
N ILE A 537 -4.54 16.45 -2.06
CA ILE A 537 -3.56 15.64 -1.36
C ILE A 537 -2.40 15.39 -2.32
N ASP A 538 -1.42 16.29 -2.31
CA ASP A 538 -0.08 15.91 -2.79
C ASP A 538 0.48 14.93 -1.75
N VAL A 539 0.69 13.67 -2.15
CA VAL A 539 1.24 12.53 -1.37
C VAL A 539 1.30 12.83 0.14
N ILE A 540 0.21 12.57 0.88
CA ILE A 540 0.26 12.67 2.34
C ILE A 540 1.28 11.66 2.83
N SER A 541 2.29 12.16 3.54
CA SER A 541 3.30 11.34 4.17
C SER A 541 3.63 11.92 5.53
N LEU A 542 3.99 11.04 6.45
CA LEU A 542 4.51 11.40 7.76
C LEU A 542 5.87 10.72 7.95
N ALA A 543 6.94 11.52 7.96
CA ALA A 543 8.26 11.05 8.29
C ALA A 543 8.36 10.81 9.80
N SER A 544 8.73 9.59 10.20
CA SER A 544 8.53 9.07 11.56
C SER A 544 9.39 9.70 12.66
N GLY A 545 10.50 10.38 12.37
CA GLY A 545 11.32 11.07 13.38
C GLY A 545 11.49 10.29 14.70
N ARG A 546 11.17 10.91 15.84
CA ARG A 546 10.94 10.23 17.14
C ARG A 546 9.47 10.20 17.56
N LEU A 547 8.58 10.38 16.60
CA LEU A 547 7.14 10.31 16.82
C LEU A 547 6.69 8.87 16.58
N SER A 548 6.28 8.19 17.64
CA SER A 548 5.67 6.85 17.55
C SER A 548 4.23 6.91 18.03
N PHE A 549 3.40 6.00 17.52
CA PHE A 549 1.98 5.92 17.81
C PHE A 549 1.67 4.58 18.46
N ARG A 550 0.85 4.60 19.53
CA ARG A 550 0.53 3.38 20.27
C ARG A 550 -0.29 2.41 19.43
N SER A 551 -1.06 2.97 18.50
CA SER A 551 -1.76 2.20 17.49
C SER A 551 -1.80 2.96 16.17
N ALA A 552 -0.70 2.96 15.42
CA ALA A 552 -0.70 3.55 14.08
C ALA A 552 -1.68 2.84 13.14
N ARG A 553 -1.89 1.52 13.34
CA ARG A 553 -2.76 0.67 12.52
C ARG A 553 -4.24 0.96 12.73
N ASP A 554 -4.65 1.18 13.99
CA ASP A 554 -6.05 1.49 14.32
C ASP A 554 -6.43 2.95 14.09
N ASN A 555 -5.46 3.83 13.81
CA ASN A 555 -5.71 5.23 13.49
C ASN A 555 -5.69 5.41 11.96
N SER A 556 -6.66 6.15 11.43
CA SER A 556 -6.78 6.40 9.98
C SER A 556 -6.99 7.88 9.69
N ILE A 557 -6.69 8.28 8.46
CA ILE A 557 -7.18 9.52 7.89
C ILE A 557 -8.32 9.22 6.94
N THR A 558 -9.31 10.10 6.93
CA THR A 558 -10.35 10.10 5.89
C THR A 558 -9.89 10.96 4.72
N VAL A 559 -9.92 10.38 3.52
CA VAL A 559 -9.69 11.06 2.25
C VAL A 559 -10.92 10.90 1.37
N PHE A 560 -11.09 11.83 0.43
CA PHE A 560 -12.23 11.84 -0.47
C PHE A 560 -11.76 11.82 -1.91
N GLU A 561 -12.49 11.10 -2.74
CA GLU A 561 -12.39 11.19 -4.18
C GLU A 561 -13.64 11.92 -4.72
N PRO A 562 -13.48 13.10 -5.35
CA PRO A 562 -14.59 13.78 -6.00
C PRO A 562 -15.10 12.97 -7.20
N ILE A 563 -16.41 12.75 -7.28
CA ILE A 563 -17.05 12.11 -8.42
C ILE A 563 -18.35 12.83 -8.76
N GLY A 564 -18.52 13.23 -10.02
CA GLY A 564 -19.65 14.07 -10.42
C GLY A 564 -19.74 15.36 -9.59
N ASP A 565 -20.88 15.56 -8.94
CA ASP A 565 -21.13 16.66 -7.97
C ASP A 565 -21.04 16.20 -6.49
N THR A 566 -20.50 15.00 -6.26
CA THR A 566 -20.41 14.33 -4.95
C THR A 566 -19.02 13.73 -4.69
N TYR A 567 -18.89 12.79 -3.76
CA TYR A 567 -17.63 12.19 -3.34
C TYR A 567 -17.77 10.73 -2.90
N ARG A 568 -16.67 10.00 -2.97
CA ARG A 568 -16.46 8.71 -2.27
C ARG A 568 -15.46 8.91 -1.15
N ASP A 569 -15.68 8.28 0.01
CA ASP A 569 -14.79 8.36 1.17
C ASP A 569 -13.96 7.08 1.35
N PHE A 570 -12.68 7.26 1.69
CA PHE A 570 -11.74 6.17 1.97
C PHE A 570 -11.00 6.44 3.28
N GLU A 571 -10.62 5.38 3.98
CA GLU A 571 -9.82 5.44 5.20
C GLU A 571 -8.43 4.85 4.93
N ILE A 572 -7.39 5.62 5.21
CA ILE A 572 -5.99 5.19 5.06
C ILE A 572 -5.35 5.15 6.43
N SER A 573 -4.77 4.02 6.82
CA SER A 573 -4.10 3.88 8.11
C SER A 573 -2.92 4.84 8.22
N VAL A 574 -2.71 5.42 9.41
CA VAL A 574 -1.52 6.24 9.68
C VAL A 574 -0.24 5.41 9.46
N ALA A 575 -0.28 4.10 9.74
CA ALA A 575 0.84 3.20 9.51
C ALA A 575 1.27 3.15 8.02
N ASP A 576 0.32 3.19 7.10
CA ASP A 576 0.58 3.14 5.65
C ASP A 576 1.09 4.49 5.10
N LEU A 577 0.78 5.58 5.81
CA LEU A 577 1.28 6.93 5.53
C LEU A 577 2.64 7.22 6.15
N MET A 578 3.06 6.40 7.12
CA MET A 578 4.36 6.50 7.73
C MET A 578 5.40 6.00 6.73
N PHE A 579 6.08 6.94 6.09
CA PHE A 579 7.25 6.63 5.31
C PHE A 579 8.37 6.22 6.29
N ASP A 580 8.52 4.91 6.52
CA ASP A 580 9.82 4.38 6.91
C ASP A 580 10.69 4.49 5.66
N ASP A 581 11.66 5.39 5.72
CA ASP A 581 12.62 5.73 4.67
C ASP A 581 12.70 4.65 3.58
N SER A 582 11.85 4.76 2.54
CA SER A 582 11.59 3.73 1.51
C SER A 582 12.80 3.40 0.63
N SER A 583 13.95 3.86 1.06
CA SER A 583 15.24 3.40 0.65
C SER A 583 15.74 2.21 1.45
N ARG A 584 14.96 1.50 2.31
CA ARG A 584 15.46 0.36 3.13
C ARG A 584 16.52 -0.53 2.44
N ASP A 585 16.37 -0.89 1.15
CA ASP A 585 17.40 -1.64 0.40
C ASP A 585 18.62 -0.82 -0.07
N ARG A 586 18.46 0.44 -0.50
CA ARG A 586 19.57 1.34 -0.87
C ARG A 586 20.31 1.88 0.37
N ASN A 587 19.55 2.17 1.42
CA ASN A 587 19.99 2.62 2.72
C ASN A 587 20.53 1.47 3.58
N MET A 588 20.19 0.19 3.41
CA MET A 588 20.81 -0.86 4.24
C MET A 588 22.33 -0.96 4.03
N ARG A 589 22.80 -0.86 2.78
CA ARG A 589 24.24 -0.85 2.49
C ARG A 589 24.92 0.45 2.95
N ALA A 590 24.31 1.60 2.67
CA ALA A 590 24.81 2.89 3.14
C ALA A 590 24.79 2.97 4.68
N ASN A 591 23.69 2.61 5.34
CA ASN A 591 23.52 2.57 6.80
C ASN A 591 24.47 1.57 7.46
N ALA A 592 24.76 0.42 6.88
CA ALA A 592 25.74 -0.50 7.42
C ALA A 592 27.15 0.11 7.38
N GLU A 593 27.57 0.70 6.26
CA GLU A 593 28.85 1.38 6.13
C GLU A 593 28.95 2.63 7.02
N THR A 594 27.88 3.43 7.09
CA THR A 594 27.71 4.58 7.97
C THR A 594 27.81 4.19 9.44
N TYR A 595 27.08 3.15 9.83
CA TYR A 595 27.07 2.62 11.19
C TYR A 595 28.45 2.07 11.59
N LEU A 596 29.12 1.35 10.67
CA LEU A 596 30.51 0.92 10.82
C LEU A 596 31.44 2.12 11.00
N ARG A 597 31.26 3.21 10.23
CA ARG A 597 32.08 4.41 10.31
C ARG A 597 31.89 5.17 11.63
N GLU A 598 30.65 5.40 12.05
CA GLU A 598 30.31 6.04 13.35
C GLU A 598 30.92 5.28 14.53
N ARG A 599 30.90 3.93 14.51
CA ARG A 599 31.37 3.12 15.65
C ARG A 599 32.87 2.88 15.69
N THR A 600 33.60 3.33 14.68
CA THR A 600 35.03 3.03 14.53
C THR A 600 35.90 4.24 14.22
N TRP A 601 35.33 5.44 14.19
CA TRP A 601 36.06 6.67 13.84
C TRP A 601 37.03 7.12 14.95
N TRP A 602 36.62 7.03 16.21
CA TRP A 602 37.44 7.34 17.40
C TRP A 602 38.84 6.67 17.45
N LEU A 603 39.07 5.62 16.66
CA LEU A 603 40.34 4.88 16.58
C LEU A 603 41.44 5.57 15.79
N VAL A 604 41.08 6.57 15.00
CA VAL A 604 42.04 7.35 14.22
C VAL A 604 42.93 8.21 15.14
N ASN A 605 42.51 8.46 16.40
CA ASN A 605 43.18 9.33 17.37
C ASN A 605 43.67 8.63 18.67
N GLY A 606 43.84 7.30 18.68
CA GLY A 606 44.39 6.56 19.82
C GLY A 606 43.35 6.02 20.81
N ARG A 607 43.64 5.98 22.13
CA ARG A 607 42.80 5.31 23.16
C ARG A 607 41.47 6.02 23.48
N GLN A 608 41.11 7.10 22.79
CA GLN A 608 39.99 7.94 23.19
C GLN A 608 38.75 7.54 22.40
N PHE A 609 37.68 7.05 23.05
CA PHE A 609 36.36 6.82 22.42
C PHE A 609 35.64 8.15 22.13
N ASN A 610 36.31 9.03 21.41
CA ASN A 610 35.80 10.34 21.00
C ASN A 610 36.01 10.48 19.50
N ASP A 611 34.99 10.95 18.79
CA ASP A 611 35.03 11.09 17.33
C ASP A 611 35.70 12.40 16.85
N THR A 612 36.14 13.26 17.78
CA THR A 612 36.80 14.52 17.48
C THR A 612 38.33 14.41 17.50
N GLY A 613 38.98 15.03 16.52
CA GLY A 613 40.42 15.27 16.49
C GLY A 613 40.73 16.73 16.81
N GLU A 614 41.56 16.96 17.83
CA GLU A 614 41.89 18.31 18.29
C GLU A 614 43.39 18.60 18.06
N THR A 615 43.69 19.78 17.52
CA THR A 615 45.07 20.30 17.43
C THR A 615 45.15 21.63 18.14
N SER A 616 46.05 21.74 19.13
CA SER A 616 46.19 22.96 19.92
C SER A 616 47.45 23.76 19.58
N TYR A 617 47.30 25.08 19.56
CA TYR A 617 48.35 26.07 19.38
C TYR A 617 48.33 27.08 20.53
N GLN A 618 49.49 27.33 21.15
CA GLN A 618 49.62 28.43 22.12
C GLN A 618 49.74 29.76 21.38
N LEU A 619 48.87 30.70 21.75
CA LEU A 619 48.85 32.04 21.16
C LEU A 619 49.68 33.06 21.92
N SER A 620 49.93 32.83 23.21
CA SER A 620 50.72 33.74 24.03
C SER A 620 52.08 33.16 24.39
N ALA A 621 53.08 34.03 24.53
CA ALA A 621 54.46 33.66 24.87
C ALA A 621 54.60 33.06 26.28
N ASP A 622 53.64 33.32 27.16
CA ASP A 622 53.52 32.74 28.50
C ASP A 622 52.55 31.55 28.56
N GLY A 623 51.92 31.17 27.44
CA GLY A 623 51.02 30.04 27.33
C GLY A 623 49.62 30.23 27.90
N ARG A 624 49.27 31.43 28.40
CA ARG A 624 47.95 31.78 28.97
C ARG A 624 46.78 31.67 28.00
N MET A 625 47.02 31.83 26.70
CA MET A 625 45.98 31.69 25.68
C MET A 625 46.28 30.51 24.76
N GLN A 626 45.30 29.62 24.61
CA GLN A 626 45.36 28.45 23.75
C GLN A 626 44.23 28.53 22.72
N ILE A 627 44.56 28.29 21.45
CA ILE A 627 43.58 27.94 20.42
C ILE A 627 43.64 26.43 20.22
N THR A 628 42.49 25.79 20.15
CA THR A 628 42.37 24.40 19.68
C THR A 628 41.48 24.37 18.45
N SER A 629 42.00 23.87 17.33
CA SER A 629 41.20 23.53 16.16
C SER A 629 40.68 22.11 16.32
N VAL A 630 39.38 21.92 16.14
CA VAL A 630 38.71 20.62 16.20
C VAL A 630 38.24 20.25 14.79
N ALA A 631 38.53 19.04 14.35
CA ALA A 631 37.99 18.46 13.15
C ALA A 631 37.44 17.06 13.44
N ALA A 632 36.29 16.72 12.87
CA ALA A 632 35.71 15.38 12.99
C ALA A 632 35.10 14.97 11.65
N ALA A 633 34.95 13.67 11.39
CA ALA A 633 34.25 13.22 10.18
C ALA A 633 32.82 13.78 10.12
N ALA A 634 32.31 14.11 8.93
CA ALA A 634 30.90 14.37 8.77
C ALA A 634 30.09 13.11 9.06
N ASP A 635 28.90 13.32 9.63
CA ASP A 635 27.87 12.30 9.77
C ASP A 635 27.60 11.67 8.39
N PRO A 636 27.74 10.34 8.25
CA PRO A 636 27.49 9.69 6.98
C PRO A 636 25.98 9.50 6.70
N ARG A 637 25.08 9.78 7.67
CA ARG A 637 23.63 9.90 7.43
C ARG A 637 23.19 11.31 7.07
N ALA A 638 24.01 12.32 7.34
CA ALA A 638 23.70 13.68 6.92
C ALA A 638 23.74 13.73 5.39
N PRO A 639 22.70 14.24 4.72
CA PRO A 639 22.71 14.37 3.28
C PRO A 639 23.91 15.24 2.89
N VAL A 640 24.79 14.67 2.08
CA VAL A 640 25.93 15.39 1.51
C VAL A 640 25.35 16.33 0.47
N SER A 641 24.86 17.50 0.91
CA SER A 641 24.53 18.56 -0.04
C SER A 641 25.78 18.87 -0.84
N SER A 642 25.62 19.21 -2.12
CA SER A 642 26.71 19.55 -3.05
C SER A 642 27.62 20.71 -2.56
N SER A 643 27.28 21.34 -1.43
CA SER A 643 27.98 22.48 -0.81
C SER A 643 28.55 22.23 0.60
N GLY A 644 28.30 21.07 1.22
CA GLY A 644 28.75 20.76 2.58
C GLY A 644 30.22 20.29 2.67
N LEU A 645 30.95 20.72 3.71
CA LEU A 645 32.27 20.14 4.01
C LEU A 645 32.09 18.71 4.56
N PRO A 646 32.88 17.70 4.13
CA PRO A 646 32.74 16.31 4.59
C PRO A 646 33.31 16.08 6.01
N PHE A 647 33.49 17.16 6.78
CA PHE A 647 34.02 17.13 8.15
C PHE A 647 33.47 18.31 8.96
N GLN A 648 33.20 18.06 10.25
CA GLN A 648 32.94 19.09 11.25
C GLN A 648 34.20 19.92 11.47
N THR A 649 34.03 21.22 11.69
CA THR A 649 35.12 22.12 12.07
C THR A 649 34.74 22.96 13.26
N GLY A 650 35.71 23.20 14.15
CA GLY A 650 35.53 24.10 15.28
C GLY A 650 36.82 24.76 15.69
N VAL A 651 36.70 25.92 16.31
CA VAL A 651 37.80 26.63 16.97
C VAL A 651 37.40 26.88 18.41
N ASN A 652 38.30 26.54 19.32
CA ASN A 652 38.15 26.72 20.74
C ASN A 652 39.23 27.68 21.25
N PHE A 653 38.82 28.76 21.90
CA PHE A 653 39.68 29.74 22.54
C PHE A 653 39.60 29.53 24.05
N ARG A 654 40.71 29.15 24.66
CA ARG A 654 40.79 28.92 26.10
C ARG A 654 41.81 29.85 26.75
N ASP A 655 41.36 30.55 27.78
CA ASP A 655 42.24 31.21 28.74
C ASP A 655 42.58 30.20 29.84
N THR A 656 43.85 29.79 29.90
CA THR A 656 44.29 28.74 30.83
C THR A 656 44.41 29.23 32.26
N GLU A 657 44.41 30.55 32.50
CA GLU A 657 44.47 31.12 33.84
C GLU A 657 43.07 31.34 34.40
N THR A 658 42.18 31.96 33.61
CA THR A 658 40.82 32.20 34.09
C THR A 658 39.92 31.01 33.93
N GLY A 659 40.31 30.01 33.10
CA GLY A 659 39.50 28.83 32.79
C GLY A 659 38.31 29.11 31.86
N ARG A 660 38.23 30.34 31.32
CA ARG A 660 37.18 30.73 30.36
C ARG A 660 37.45 30.10 29.01
N GLU A 661 36.37 29.65 28.38
CA GLU A 661 36.41 28.99 27.08
C GLU A 661 35.36 29.60 26.16
N PHE A 662 35.71 29.79 24.90
CA PHE A 662 34.77 30.13 23.85
C PHE A 662 35.00 29.22 22.65
N ARG A 663 33.96 28.48 22.26
CA ARG A 663 34.01 27.51 21.17
C ARG A 663 33.01 27.90 20.10
N LEU A 664 33.36 27.76 18.83
CA LEU A 664 32.45 27.97 17.71
C LEU A 664 32.83 27.08 16.54
N GLY A 665 31.87 26.72 15.70
CA GLY A 665 32.11 25.84 14.58
C GLY A 665 30.88 25.55 13.75
N ALA A 666 31.01 24.58 12.85
CA ALA A 666 29.94 24.03 12.04
C ALA A 666 30.03 22.50 11.99
N GLY A 667 28.88 21.83 12.09
CA GLY A 667 28.73 20.37 12.13
C GLY A 667 27.98 19.92 13.39
N GLU A 668 28.47 18.89 14.05
CA GLU A 668 27.78 18.24 15.16
C GLU A 668 27.90 19.02 16.47
N GLY A 669 27.00 19.99 16.65
CA GLY A 669 26.90 20.82 17.83
C GLY A 669 26.56 20.03 19.10
N ALA A 670 25.74 18.98 19.03
CA ALA A 670 25.35 18.24 20.24
C ALA A 670 26.54 17.59 20.95
N MET A 671 27.47 17.04 20.17
CA MET A 671 28.75 16.51 20.68
C MET A 671 29.70 17.64 21.10
N ALA A 672 29.84 18.70 20.29
CA ALA A 672 30.77 19.79 20.58
C ALA A 672 30.40 20.63 21.81
N LEU A 673 29.11 20.66 22.17
CA LEU A 673 28.54 21.40 23.28
C LEU A 673 28.29 20.51 24.52
N ASN A 674 28.54 19.21 24.43
CA ASN A 674 28.33 18.29 25.55
C ASN A 674 29.35 18.56 26.68
N PRO A 675 28.89 18.80 27.93
CA PRO A 675 29.78 19.05 29.06
C PRO A 675 30.37 17.77 29.69
N GLN A 676 30.03 16.58 29.20
CA GLN A 676 30.43 15.28 29.77
C GLN A 676 31.48 14.57 28.92
N ASP A 677 32.69 14.37 29.45
CA ASP A 677 33.80 13.73 28.73
C ASP A 677 33.55 12.23 28.49
N GLY A 678 32.72 11.58 29.31
CA GLY A 678 32.35 10.17 29.17
C GLY A 678 31.48 9.81 27.95
N PHE A 679 30.94 10.80 27.23
CA PHE A 679 30.08 10.62 26.06
C PHE A 679 30.65 11.43 24.89
N GLY A 680 31.46 10.76 24.05
CA GLY A 680 32.23 11.40 22.99
C GLY A 680 31.95 10.88 21.58
N LEU A 681 30.97 9.99 21.41
CA LEU A 681 30.60 9.46 20.09
C LEU A 681 29.42 10.24 19.52
N PHE A 682 29.38 10.45 18.20
CA PHE A 682 28.24 11.10 17.54
C PHE A 682 26.90 10.44 17.91
N SER A 683 26.91 9.12 18.00
CA SER A 683 25.72 8.32 18.29
C SER A 683 25.16 8.48 19.69
N ASP A 684 25.95 8.97 20.65
CA ASP A 684 25.49 9.18 22.03
C ASP A 684 24.43 10.28 22.12
N HIS A 685 24.45 11.21 21.15
CA HIS A 685 23.61 12.41 21.12
C HIS A 685 22.47 12.35 20.08
N ARG A 686 22.43 11.29 19.26
CA ARG A 686 21.40 11.12 18.23
C ARG A 686 20.04 10.86 18.86
N PRO A 687 18.95 11.52 18.41
CA PRO A 687 17.61 11.22 18.90
C PRO A 687 17.18 9.76 18.76
N GLU A 688 17.64 9.09 17.70
CA GLU A 688 17.24 7.74 17.30
C GLU A 688 18.06 6.64 17.98
N THR A 689 19.33 6.93 18.28
CA THR A 689 20.28 5.90 18.75
C THR A 689 20.95 6.20 20.08
N GLY A 690 20.90 7.44 20.56
CA GLY A 690 21.62 7.91 21.73
C GLY A 690 20.70 8.35 22.86
N GLY A 691 21.18 8.25 24.10
CA GLY A 691 20.43 8.65 25.29
C GLY A 691 21.00 9.88 26.00
N VAL A 692 21.99 10.57 25.42
CA VAL A 692 22.68 11.71 26.04
C VAL A 692 22.20 13.02 25.45
N ASN A 693 21.27 13.68 26.15
CA ASN A 693 20.63 14.93 25.69
C ASN A 693 20.18 14.87 24.21
N PRO A 694 19.41 13.85 23.80
CA PRO A 694 18.99 13.69 22.40
C PRO A 694 18.19 14.88 21.86
N VAL A 695 17.58 15.68 22.73
CA VAL A 695 16.88 16.93 22.35
C VAL A 695 17.83 17.96 21.72
N LEU A 696 19.09 18.02 22.17
CA LEU A 696 20.10 18.85 21.54
C LEU A 696 20.51 18.30 20.16
N GLY A 697 20.42 16.98 19.98
CA GLY A 697 20.74 16.26 18.75
C GLY A 697 19.90 16.69 17.55
N PHE A 698 18.62 17.04 17.76
CA PHE A 698 17.74 17.55 16.71
C PHE A 698 18.26 18.82 16.04
N ALA A 699 18.96 19.70 16.77
CA ALA A 699 19.56 20.91 16.20
C ALA A 699 21.07 20.77 15.94
N SER A 700 21.56 19.53 15.81
CA SER A 700 22.97 19.23 15.48
C SER A 700 23.10 19.04 13.96
N GLY A 701 24.19 19.55 13.36
CA GLY A 701 24.45 19.45 11.91
C GLY A 701 24.84 20.77 11.24
N GLY A 702 24.51 21.91 11.85
CA GLY A 702 24.80 23.26 11.35
C GLY A 702 25.78 24.06 12.20
N ALA A 703 25.60 25.37 12.31
CA ALA A 703 26.49 26.23 13.07
C ALA A 703 26.26 26.08 14.59
N TYR A 704 27.33 26.12 15.37
CA TYR A 704 27.27 26.08 16.83
C TYR A 704 28.25 27.05 17.50
N ALA A 705 27.92 27.46 18.73
CA ALA A 705 28.80 28.25 19.58
C ALA A 705 28.56 27.94 21.08
N MET A 706 29.61 28.07 21.90
CA MET A 706 29.59 27.87 23.34
C MET A 706 30.47 28.87 24.06
N SER A 707 30.06 29.28 25.26
CA SER A 707 30.92 29.97 26.22
C SER A 707 30.90 29.22 27.55
N THR A 708 32.06 28.77 28.03
CA THR A 708 32.23 28.20 29.36
C THR A 708 32.80 29.25 30.31
N ILE A 709 32.13 29.43 31.45
CA ILE A 709 32.47 30.39 32.49
C ILE A 709 32.70 29.61 33.79
N PRO A 710 33.91 29.63 34.36
CA PRO A 710 34.15 29.07 35.68
C PRO A 710 33.51 29.97 36.73
N LEU A 711 32.76 29.35 37.63
CA LEU A 711 32.11 30.00 38.78
C LEU A 711 32.92 29.81 40.08
N GLY A 712 33.96 28.99 40.03
CA GLY A 712 34.92 28.70 41.10
C GLY A 712 35.84 27.56 40.67
N ASP A 713 36.61 27.01 41.60
CA ASP A 713 37.63 25.99 41.29
C ASP A 713 37.05 24.65 40.80
N ARG A 714 35.80 24.37 41.15
CA ARG A 714 35.12 23.08 40.91
C ARG A 714 33.78 23.19 40.18
N THR A 715 33.35 24.41 39.84
CA THR A 715 32.05 24.63 39.20
C THR A 715 32.22 25.42 37.92
N ARG A 716 31.67 24.91 36.83
CA ARG A 716 31.65 25.60 35.52
C ARG A 716 30.22 25.71 35.03
N MET A 717 29.94 26.78 34.31
CA MET A 717 28.68 27.01 33.63
C MET A 717 28.97 27.16 32.14
N ALA A 718 28.22 26.49 31.28
CA ALA A 718 28.31 26.67 29.84
C ALA A 718 26.98 27.20 29.28
N LEU A 719 27.08 28.12 28.33
CA LEU A 719 25.95 28.60 27.54
C LEU A 719 26.27 28.32 26.07
N GLY A 720 25.35 27.69 25.35
CA GLY A 720 25.58 27.30 23.96
C GLY A 720 24.35 27.44 23.08
N VAL A 721 24.59 27.43 21.78
CA VAL A 721 23.58 27.40 20.72
C VAL A 721 24.05 26.50 19.59
N THR A 722 23.13 25.75 18.99
CA THR A 722 23.37 24.96 17.78
C THR A 722 22.16 25.07 16.85
N THR A 723 22.40 24.91 15.56
CA THR A 723 21.39 24.98 14.51
C THR A 723 21.52 23.77 13.60
N SER A 724 20.41 23.36 12.99
CA SER A 724 20.38 22.36 11.92
C SER A 724 19.47 22.83 10.80
N GLN A 725 19.90 22.59 9.56
CA GLN A 725 19.13 22.80 8.35
C GLN A 725 19.40 21.61 7.43
N ASP A 726 18.36 20.86 7.11
CA ASP A 726 18.43 19.67 6.25
C ASP A 726 17.36 19.76 5.16
N GLU A 727 17.79 19.87 3.91
CA GLU A 727 16.90 19.97 2.75
C GLU A 727 16.44 18.59 2.22
N ARG A 728 16.93 17.48 2.81
CA ARG A 728 16.60 16.09 2.44
C ARG A 728 16.71 15.81 0.94
N LEU A 729 17.74 16.38 0.32
CA LEU A 729 18.07 16.14 -1.08
C LEU A 729 19.00 14.92 -1.19
N PHE A 730 18.62 13.98 -2.03
CA PHE A 730 19.47 12.88 -2.48
C PHE A 730 20.07 13.23 -3.85
N VAL A 731 21.40 13.11 -3.97
CA VAL A 731 22.08 13.24 -5.27
C VAL A 731 22.17 11.86 -5.91
N ASN A 732 21.55 11.68 -7.08
CA ASN A 732 21.68 10.46 -7.85
C ASN A 732 23.16 10.26 -8.25
N PRO A 733 23.83 9.15 -7.84
CA PRO A 733 25.26 8.98 -8.05
C PRO A 733 25.66 8.75 -9.51
N ILE A 734 24.70 8.46 -10.40
CA ILE A 734 24.93 8.23 -11.83
C ILE A 734 24.68 9.51 -12.64
N SER A 735 23.57 10.21 -12.38
CA SER A 735 23.19 11.42 -13.13
C SER A 735 23.73 12.72 -12.51
N GLY A 736 24.05 12.73 -11.22
CA GLY A 736 24.41 13.93 -10.46
C GLY A 736 23.22 14.86 -10.16
N GLU A 737 22.00 14.40 -10.41
CA GLU A 737 20.76 15.15 -10.19
C GLU A 737 20.34 15.10 -8.71
N GLU A 738 20.01 16.26 -8.14
CA GLU A 738 19.45 16.38 -6.79
C GLU A 738 17.93 16.16 -6.83
N GLN A 739 17.45 15.18 -6.07
CA GLN A 739 16.02 14.85 -5.92
C GLN A 739 15.64 14.92 -4.44
N ALA A 740 14.49 15.50 -4.11
CA ALA A 740 13.96 15.45 -2.75
C ALA A 740 13.61 13.99 -2.39
N LEU A 741 13.98 13.56 -1.17
CA LEU A 741 13.64 12.23 -0.66
C LEU A 741 12.11 12.03 -0.53
N VAL A 742 11.37 13.11 -0.31
CA VAL A 742 9.91 13.16 -0.27
C VAL A 742 9.45 14.49 -0.86
N GLU A 743 8.62 14.45 -1.89
CA GLU A 743 8.05 15.65 -2.52
C GLU A 743 7.03 16.30 -1.56
N GLY A 744 7.01 17.63 -1.48
CA GLY A 744 6.06 18.37 -0.62
C GLY A 744 6.42 18.51 0.86
N VAL A 745 7.54 17.94 1.35
CA VAL A 745 8.05 18.16 2.71
C VAL A 745 9.08 19.29 2.72
N ALA A 746 8.87 20.32 3.54
CA ALA A 746 9.85 21.40 3.70
C ALA A 746 11.13 20.90 4.40
N GLY A 747 12.28 21.50 4.07
CA GLY A 747 13.54 21.22 4.75
C GLY A 747 13.41 21.34 6.27
N TYR A 748 13.99 20.38 6.99
CA TYR A 748 14.01 20.37 8.44
C TYR A 748 14.87 21.52 8.98
N GLN A 749 14.30 22.31 9.89
CA GLN A 749 15.00 23.45 10.49
C GLN A 749 14.82 23.45 12.00
N ALA A 750 15.93 23.43 12.73
CA ALA A 750 15.94 23.39 14.19
C ALA A 750 17.01 24.29 14.79
N THR A 751 16.72 24.90 15.93
CA THR A 751 17.67 25.66 16.75
C THR A 751 17.54 25.22 18.20
N ALA A 752 18.66 24.93 18.86
CA ALA A 752 18.67 24.60 20.27
C ALA A 752 19.61 25.52 21.06
N PHE A 753 19.12 25.99 22.20
CA PHE A 753 19.89 26.70 23.21
C PHE A 753 20.20 25.76 24.38
N LEU A 754 21.41 25.86 24.90
CA LEU A 754 21.91 25.05 26.00
C LEU A 754 22.39 25.94 27.14
N ALA A 755 22.02 25.58 28.36
CA ALA A 755 22.60 26.11 29.59
C ALA A 755 22.98 24.94 30.50
N SER A 756 24.27 24.73 30.74
CA SER A 756 24.76 23.64 31.58
C SER A 756 25.54 24.14 32.79
N VAL A 757 25.50 23.36 33.87
CA VAL A 757 26.34 23.52 35.04
C VAL A 757 26.98 22.18 35.34
N SER A 758 28.30 22.18 35.47
CA SER A 758 29.09 21.02 35.90
C SER A 758 29.74 21.31 37.25
N HIS A 759 29.68 20.34 38.17
CA HIS A 759 30.30 20.44 39.49
C HIS A 759 31.14 19.20 39.80
N GLU A 760 32.42 19.42 40.08
CA GLU A 760 33.37 18.41 40.53
C GLU A 760 33.26 18.29 42.06
N PHE A 761 32.62 17.23 42.57
CA PHE A 761 32.50 17.03 44.02
C PHE A 761 33.85 16.63 44.64
N ASN A 762 34.61 15.82 43.90
CA ASN A 762 35.96 15.39 44.21
C ASN A 762 36.63 14.93 42.89
N ASP A 763 37.91 14.56 42.96
CA ASP A 763 38.70 14.16 41.79
C ASP A 763 38.16 12.92 41.04
N SER A 764 37.20 12.21 41.65
CA SER A 764 36.59 10.99 41.13
C SER A 764 35.13 11.14 40.74
N LEU A 765 34.41 12.20 41.12
CA LEU A 765 32.98 12.36 40.87
C LEU A 765 32.64 13.76 40.36
N THR A 766 32.05 13.82 39.17
CA THR A 766 31.51 15.04 38.56
C THR A 766 30.02 14.85 38.29
N ALA A 767 29.21 15.88 38.55
CA ALA A 767 27.82 15.90 38.14
C ALA A 767 27.55 17.04 37.17
N HIS A 768 26.57 16.81 36.30
CA HIS A 768 26.19 17.70 35.22
C HIS A 768 24.69 17.90 35.26
N MET A 769 24.26 19.14 35.06
CA MET A 769 22.87 19.49 34.86
C MET A 769 22.80 20.42 33.66
N THR A 770 22.00 20.05 32.66
CA THR A 770 21.88 20.77 31.40
C THR A 770 20.42 21.03 31.11
N TYR A 771 20.06 22.28 30.89
CA TYR A 771 18.80 22.68 30.32
C TYR A 771 18.98 22.92 28.82
N THR A 772 18.14 22.29 28.01
CA THR A 772 18.11 22.46 26.55
C THR A 772 16.74 23.01 26.16
N SER A 773 16.70 24.07 25.36
CA SER A 773 15.48 24.57 24.73
C SER A 773 15.63 24.46 23.22
N LEU A 774 14.88 23.55 22.63
CA LEU A 774 14.84 23.26 21.20
C LEU A 774 13.62 23.97 20.58
N ASN A 775 13.82 24.59 19.43
CA ASN A 775 12.78 25.13 18.57
C ASN A 775 12.93 24.54 17.17
N GLU A 776 11.98 23.69 16.79
CA GLU A 776 11.84 23.11 15.46
C GLU A 776 10.84 23.97 14.69
N ALA A 777 11.21 24.51 13.53
CA ALA A 777 10.32 25.37 12.74
C ALA A 777 9.39 24.58 11.82
N THR A 778 9.81 23.39 11.41
CA THR A 778 9.15 22.58 10.37
C THR A 778 8.96 21.12 10.82
N GLY A 779 8.90 20.86 12.13
CA GLY A 779 8.76 19.50 12.65
C GLY A 779 8.37 19.40 14.13
N LEU A 780 8.16 18.15 14.57
CA LEU A 780 7.84 17.75 15.94
C LEU A 780 8.70 16.55 16.33
N LEU A 781 9.70 16.75 17.19
CA LEU A 781 10.65 15.71 17.60
C LEU A 781 11.30 15.01 16.39
N GLY A 782 11.72 15.81 15.40
CA GLY A 782 12.29 15.37 14.13
C GLY A 782 11.30 14.80 13.13
N ALA A 783 10.04 14.57 13.52
CA ALA A 783 8.99 14.17 12.59
C ALA A 783 8.56 15.37 11.76
N GLN A 784 8.25 15.12 10.49
CA GLN A 784 7.74 16.11 9.54
C GLN A 784 6.63 15.45 8.73
N GLY A 785 5.71 16.23 8.18
CA GLY A 785 4.69 15.73 7.27
C GLY A 785 4.48 16.66 6.09
N SER A 786 3.79 16.16 5.07
CA SER A 786 3.35 16.90 3.89
C SER A 786 1.84 17.18 3.95
N SER A 787 1.40 18.19 3.17
CA SER A 787 -0.01 18.56 2.98
C SER A 787 -0.79 18.64 4.32
N GLY A 788 -1.95 18.01 4.42
CA GLY A 788 -2.82 18.03 5.61
C GLY A 788 -2.21 17.44 6.89
N LEU A 789 -1.12 16.67 6.80
CA LEU A 789 -0.35 16.18 7.96
C LEU A 789 0.92 17.01 8.23
N GLY A 790 1.03 18.18 7.60
CA GLY A 790 2.14 19.10 7.77
C GLY A 790 2.40 19.45 9.24
N LEU A 791 3.67 19.49 9.63
CA LEU A 791 4.10 19.93 10.96
C LEU A 791 4.81 21.30 10.90
N ALA A 792 4.55 22.07 9.84
CA ALA A 792 4.95 23.47 9.72
C ALA A 792 4.28 24.31 10.81
N GLY A 793 4.92 25.40 11.26
CA GLY A 793 4.52 26.12 12.48
C GLY A 793 5.24 25.62 13.74
N GLY A 794 5.76 24.39 13.69
CA GLY A 794 6.85 23.93 14.52
C GLY A 794 6.51 23.58 15.98
N ALA A 795 7.52 23.08 16.69
CA ALA A 795 7.41 22.66 18.07
C ALA A 795 8.57 23.20 18.93
N THR A 796 8.26 23.43 20.20
CA THR A 796 9.26 23.80 21.21
C THR A 796 9.42 22.70 22.22
N THR A 797 10.65 22.22 22.43
CA THR A 797 10.96 21.19 23.41
C THR A 797 11.91 21.72 24.47
N ASP A 798 11.45 21.72 25.72
CA ASP A 798 12.28 22.03 26.87
C ASP A 798 12.72 20.73 27.54
N ALA A 799 14.02 20.56 27.71
CA ALA A 799 14.59 19.36 28.31
C ALA A 799 15.52 19.68 29.48
N LEU A 800 15.45 18.84 30.51
CA LEU A 800 16.41 18.80 31.60
C LEU A 800 17.17 17.48 31.51
N THR A 801 18.47 17.57 31.29
CA THR A 801 19.40 16.44 31.29
C THR A 801 20.26 16.48 32.54
N VAL A 802 20.30 15.39 33.29
CA VAL A 802 21.14 15.21 34.47
C VAL A 802 22.12 14.08 34.19
N GLY A 803 23.39 14.28 34.52
CA GLY A 803 24.42 13.28 34.31
C GLY A 803 25.44 13.24 35.42
N ALA A 804 26.16 12.13 35.50
CA ALA A 804 27.26 11.95 36.44
C ALA A 804 28.37 11.12 35.80
N GLU A 805 29.60 11.50 36.09
CA GLU A 805 30.80 10.75 35.71
C GLU A 805 31.57 10.39 36.98
N THR A 806 31.88 9.10 37.13
CA THR A 806 32.71 8.61 38.23
C THR A 806 33.89 7.78 37.73
N ARG A 807 35.08 8.13 38.21
CA ARG A 807 36.32 7.38 37.97
C ARG A 807 36.57 6.44 39.13
N LEU A 808 36.51 5.16 38.84
CA LEU A 808 36.76 4.08 39.79
C LEU A 808 38.22 3.59 39.70
N PRO A 809 38.71 2.88 40.73
CA PRO A 809 39.97 2.14 40.63
C PRO A 809 39.98 1.18 39.43
N LEU A 810 41.17 0.75 39.01
CA LEU A 810 41.38 -0.17 37.87
C LEU A 810 41.02 0.43 36.49
N ALA A 811 41.16 1.75 36.34
CA ALA A 811 40.92 2.47 35.08
C ALA A 811 39.51 2.24 34.51
N VAL A 812 38.52 2.22 35.41
CA VAL A 812 37.10 2.10 35.05
C VAL A 812 36.45 3.47 35.22
N THR A 813 35.75 3.92 34.19
CA THR A 813 34.90 5.13 34.23
C THR A 813 33.46 4.71 34.04
N LEU A 814 32.59 5.16 34.95
CA LEU A 814 31.15 5.03 34.79
C LEU A 814 30.55 6.39 34.48
N SER A 815 29.73 6.45 33.44
CA SER A 815 29.05 7.66 32.98
C SER A 815 27.56 7.38 32.88
N SER A 816 26.74 8.31 33.37
CA SER A 816 25.29 8.22 33.27
C SER A 816 24.70 9.54 32.80
N SER A 817 23.63 9.45 32.03
CA SER A 817 22.82 10.56 31.57
C SER A 817 21.35 10.17 31.59
N ALA A 818 20.48 11.06 32.03
CA ALA A 818 19.04 10.92 31.95
C ALA A 818 18.42 12.25 31.55
N THR A 819 17.54 12.24 30.56
CA THR A 819 16.85 13.40 30.01
C THR A 819 15.36 13.24 30.21
N LEU A 820 14.73 14.29 30.74
CA LEU A 820 13.27 14.46 30.71
C LEU A 820 12.96 15.70 29.88
N ALA A 821 12.06 15.55 28.91
CA ALA A 821 11.70 16.60 27.99
C ALA A 821 10.18 16.81 27.95
N ARG A 822 9.77 18.06 27.70
CA ARG A 822 8.38 18.41 27.42
C ARG A 822 8.32 19.19 26.12
N THR A 823 7.56 18.67 25.16
CA THR A 823 7.32 19.32 23.88
C THR A 823 5.95 19.97 23.87
N ARG A 824 5.88 21.17 23.31
CA ARG A 824 4.65 21.96 23.15
C ARG A 824 4.64 22.51 21.74
N SER A 825 3.53 22.36 21.03
CA SER A 825 3.38 22.98 19.72
C SER A 825 2.98 24.44 19.86
N VAL A 826 3.28 25.20 18.82
CA VAL A 826 2.51 26.36 18.39
C VAL A 826 1.65 25.81 17.25
N ASN A 827 0.32 26.05 17.24
CA ASN A 827 -0.61 25.50 16.23
C ASN A 827 0.06 25.32 14.87
N PHE A 828 0.12 24.08 14.37
CA PHE A 828 0.76 23.80 13.10
C PHE A 828 0.03 24.59 12.00
N ASP A 829 0.80 25.33 11.21
CA ASP A 829 0.26 26.22 10.18
C ASP A 829 -0.41 25.38 9.09
N ASP A 830 -1.67 25.69 8.79
CA ASP A 830 -2.48 25.06 7.73
C ASP A 830 -2.49 23.51 7.76
N SER A 831 -2.41 22.92 8.96
CA SER A 831 -2.41 21.47 9.19
C SER A 831 -3.72 20.98 9.81
N LEU A 832 -4.08 19.72 9.54
CA LEU A 832 -5.17 19.01 10.20
C LEU A 832 -4.77 18.48 11.59
N LEU A 833 -3.49 18.58 11.94
CA LEU A 833 -2.95 18.11 13.20
C LEU A 833 -2.80 19.23 14.23
N SER A 834 -2.98 18.87 15.50
CA SER A 834 -2.60 19.71 16.62
C SER A 834 -2.07 18.88 17.78
N LEU A 835 -1.26 19.50 18.65
CA LEU A 835 -0.71 18.88 19.85
C LEU A 835 -1.17 19.64 21.11
N PRO A 836 -2.44 19.47 21.54
CA PRO A 836 -3.05 20.31 22.57
C PRO A 836 -2.46 20.09 23.96
N ASP A 837 -2.17 18.83 24.32
CA ASP A 837 -1.67 18.46 25.65
C ASP A 837 -0.13 18.57 25.77
N GLY A 838 0.55 18.76 24.62
CA GLY A 838 1.99 18.57 24.51
C GLY A 838 2.41 17.10 24.61
N THR A 839 3.70 16.84 24.59
CA THR A 839 4.26 15.51 24.89
C THR A 839 5.24 15.56 26.06
N VAL A 840 5.37 14.44 26.75
CA VAL A 840 6.45 14.18 27.70
C VAL A 840 7.30 13.06 27.12
N SER A 841 8.61 13.28 27.08
CA SER A 841 9.56 12.31 26.55
C SER A 841 10.70 12.07 27.53
N SER A 842 11.25 10.86 27.52
CA SER A 842 12.40 10.50 28.35
C SER A 842 13.48 9.79 27.54
N ALA A 843 14.73 9.92 27.98
CA ALA A 843 15.87 9.20 27.44
C ALA A 843 16.88 8.92 28.56
N PHE A 844 17.68 7.87 28.44
CA PHE A 844 18.82 7.68 29.32
C PHE A 844 19.94 6.89 28.65
N GLN A 845 21.14 7.07 29.17
CA GLN A 845 22.29 6.28 28.78
C GLN A 845 23.18 6.00 29.98
N LEU A 846 23.53 4.74 30.17
CA LEU A 846 24.50 4.27 31.16
C LEU A 846 25.68 3.68 30.41
N THR A 847 26.90 4.08 30.77
CA THR A 847 28.12 3.61 30.11
C THR A 847 29.16 3.22 31.14
N ALA A 848 29.75 2.05 30.95
CA ALA A 848 30.92 1.59 31.69
C ALA A 848 32.08 1.41 30.71
N ARG A 849 33.16 2.16 30.92
CA ARG A 849 34.38 2.07 30.14
C ARG A 849 35.49 1.52 31.00
N ARG A 850 36.28 0.59 30.47
CA ARG A 850 37.51 0.10 31.07
C ARG A 850 38.66 0.24 30.10
N ASP A 851 39.68 0.96 30.52
CA ASP A 851 40.93 1.06 29.78
C ASP A 851 41.91 -0.04 30.24
N GLY A 852 42.59 -0.65 29.28
CA GLY A 852 43.59 -1.69 29.51
C GLY A 852 43.01 -3.00 30.05
N LEU A 853 42.01 -3.57 29.37
CA LEU A 853 41.38 -4.82 29.81
C LEU A 853 42.27 -6.03 29.52
N PHE A 854 42.71 -6.19 28.28
CA PHE A 854 43.55 -7.30 27.81
C PHE A 854 45.00 -6.89 27.57
N THR A 855 45.25 -5.63 27.25
CA THR A 855 46.56 -5.05 27.01
C THR A 855 46.73 -3.76 27.82
N SER A 856 47.86 -3.07 27.69
CA SER A 856 48.00 -1.75 28.32
C SER A 856 47.35 -0.63 27.51
N VAL A 857 46.92 -0.89 26.26
CA VAL A 857 46.51 0.10 25.24
C VAL A 857 45.10 -0.08 24.69
N ASP A 858 44.45 -1.21 24.96
CA ASP A 858 43.08 -1.49 24.53
C ASP A 858 42.06 -0.84 25.44
N ALA A 859 40.82 -0.80 25.00
CA ALA A 859 39.72 -0.38 25.85
C ALA A 859 38.40 -1.03 25.45
N VAL A 860 37.53 -1.22 26.45
CA VAL A 860 36.18 -1.77 26.30
C VAL A 860 35.17 -0.77 26.84
N ARG A 861 34.11 -0.55 26.08
CA ARG A 861 32.95 0.24 26.47
C ARG A 861 31.70 -0.64 26.41
N PHE A 862 30.90 -0.59 27.45
CA PHE A 862 29.56 -1.18 27.49
C PHE A 862 28.55 -0.09 27.77
N SER A 863 27.46 -0.05 27.01
CA SER A 863 26.41 0.97 27.13
C SER A 863 25.03 0.32 27.17
N ILE A 864 24.16 0.81 28.05
CA ILE A 864 22.71 0.58 28.02
C ILE A 864 22.06 1.90 27.64
N ILE A 865 21.22 1.88 26.61
CA ILE A 865 20.73 3.08 25.94
C ILE A 865 19.22 2.99 25.77
N GLN A 866 18.51 3.99 26.27
CA GLN A 866 17.14 4.31 25.85
C GLN A 866 17.20 5.64 25.11
N PRO A 867 17.01 5.66 23.78
CA PRO A 867 16.88 6.89 23.03
C PRO A 867 15.66 7.71 23.46
N LEU A 868 15.48 8.88 22.86
CA LEU A 868 14.30 9.70 23.16
C LEU A 868 13.03 8.91 22.83
N HIS A 869 12.18 8.74 23.84
CA HIS A 869 10.92 8.03 23.75
C HIS A 869 9.80 8.89 24.30
N VAL A 870 8.69 8.97 23.56
CA VAL A 870 7.49 9.69 24.01
C VAL A 870 6.74 8.81 25.01
N GLU A 871 6.67 9.27 26.26
CA GLU A 871 5.98 8.57 27.35
C GLU A 871 4.47 8.83 27.33
N SER A 872 4.09 10.06 26.97
CA SER A 872 2.70 10.48 26.88
C SER A 872 2.52 11.69 25.98
N GLY A 873 1.30 11.84 25.47
CA GLY A 873 0.87 12.90 24.55
C GLY A 873 -0.03 12.30 23.48
N ALA A 874 -0.79 13.13 22.80
CA ALA A 874 -1.62 12.71 21.68
C ALA A 874 -1.64 13.81 20.63
N LEU A 875 -1.59 13.41 19.36
CA LEU A 875 -1.97 14.31 18.27
C LEU A 875 -3.49 14.27 18.13
N GLU A 876 -4.09 15.44 17.97
CA GLU A 876 -5.48 15.55 17.55
C GLU A 876 -5.51 15.78 16.06
N TYR A 877 -6.14 14.85 15.33
CA TYR A 877 -6.42 14.96 13.91
C TYR A 877 -7.85 15.46 13.73
N SER A 878 -7.99 16.67 13.21
CA SER A 878 -9.29 17.26 12.90
C SER A 878 -9.55 17.17 11.40
N SER A 879 -10.59 16.44 11.02
CA SER A 879 -10.95 16.23 9.62
C SER A 879 -12.46 16.43 9.41
N THR A 880 -12.89 16.21 8.18
CA THR A 880 -14.30 16.03 7.84
C THR A 880 -14.50 14.57 7.44
N ARG A 881 -15.59 13.94 7.89
CA ARG A 881 -15.97 12.59 7.47
C ARG A 881 -17.47 12.49 7.17
N ILE A 882 -17.87 11.38 6.58
CA ILE A 882 -19.28 11.01 6.46
C ILE A 882 -19.82 10.66 7.86
N VAL A 883 -20.78 11.43 8.35
CA VAL A 883 -21.46 11.19 9.64
C VAL A 883 -22.80 10.50 9.48
N ASP A 884 -23.38 10.55 8.28
CA ASP A 884 -24.58 9.81 7.88
C ASP A 884 -24.33 9.07 6.56
N ARG A 885 -24.33 7.74 6.62
CA ARG A 885 -24.07 6.86 5.46
C ARG A 885 -25.27 6.73 4.52
N GLU A 886 -26.49 7.06 4.97
CA GLU A 886 -27.67 7.05 4.10
C GLU A 886 -27.70 8.27 3.19
N THR A 887 -27.22 9.42 3.68
CA THR A 887 -27.33 10.71 2.97
C THR A 887 -25.99 11.25 2.46
N GLY A 888 -24.87 10.69 2.91
CA GLY A 888 -23.54 11.23 2.66
C GLY A 888 -23.24 12.51 3.44
N GLU A 889 -24.02 12.84 4.48
CA GLU A 889 -23.83 14.09 5.24
C GLU A 889 -22.42 14.16 5.83
N LEU A 890 -21.71 15.25 5.50
CA LEU A 890 -20.39 15.55 6.03
C LEU A 890 -20.48 16.24 7.38
N GLY A 891 -19.69 15.76 8.34
CA GLY A 891 -19.54 16.36 9.65
C GLY A 891 -18.09 16.44 10.11
N PRO A 892 -17.78 17.29 11.11
CA PRO A 892 -16.46 17.35 11.69
C PRO A 892 -16.15 16.05 12.42
N ASP A 893 -14.92 15.57 12.26
CA ASP A 893 -14.34 14.48 13.02
C ASP A 893 -13.12 14.98 13.78
N LEU A 894 -12.96 14.49 15.00
CA LEU A 894 -11.79 14.76 15.82
C LEU A 894 -11.29 13.44 16.37
N GLN A 895 -10.20 12.95 15.80
CA GLN A 895 -9.53 11.74 16.26
C GLN A 895 -8.37 12.12 17.18
N ARG A 896 -8.11 11.26 18.15
CA ARG A 896 -7.01 11.41 19.10
C ARG A 896 -6.03 10.26 18.90
N TRP A 897 -4.92 10.55 18.25
CA TRP A 897 -3.86 9.59 17.98
C TRP A 897 -2.88 9.60 19.15
N GLU A 898 -2.98 8.58 20.01
CA GLU A 898 -2.13 8.43 21.18
C GLU A 898 -0.67 8.21 20.77
N LEU A 899 0.20 9.08 21.24
CA LEU A 899 1.63 9.00 21.01
C LEU A 899 2.30 8.12 22.06
N GLY A 900 3.52 7.70 21.71
CA GLY A 900 4.26 6.69 22.46
C GLY A 900 4.00 5.33 21.86
N GLY A 901 4.74 4.34 22.33
CA GLY A 901 4.79 3.01 21.74
C GLY A 901 5.53 2.08 22.68
N GLU A 902 6.06 0.98 22.18
CA GLU A 902 7.02 0.23 22.98
C GLU A 902 8.30 1.03 23.21
N ARG A 903 8.84 0.90 24.42
CA ARG A 903 10.03 1.64 24.82
C ARG A 903 11.28 0.95 24.27
N PRO A 904 12.05 1.61 23.38
CA PRO A 904 13.25 1.00 22.83
C PRO A 904 14.35 0.97 23.88
N LEU A 905 14.99 -0.18 24.05
CA LEU A 905 16.13 -0.39 24.93
C LEU A 905 17.23 -1.11 24.18
N PHE A 906 18.44 -0.57 24.20
CA PHE A 906 19.59 -1.17 23.54
C PHE A 906 20.70 -1.47 24.52
N ALA A 907 21.43 -2.55 24.27
CA ALA A 907 22.75 -2.80 24.82
C ALA A 907 23.80 -2.71 23.72
N GLU A 908 24.92 -2.04 24.00
CA GLU A 908 26.03 -1.90 23.06
C GLU A 908 27.34 -2.26 23.76
N VAL A 909 28.18 -3.03 23.07
CA VAL A 909 29.55 -3.36 23.46
C VAL A 909 30.48 -2.88 22.37
N LEU A 910 31.55 -2.22 22.76
CA LEU A 910 32.57 -1.72 21.85
C LEU A 910 33.96 -2.05 22.40
N TYR A 911 34.76 -2.75 21.60
CA TYR A 911 36.15 -3.10 21.90
C TYR A 911 37.05 -2.51 20.82
N ALA A 912 38.19 -1.96 21.21
CA ALA A 912 39.26 -1.77 20.26
C ALA A 912 40.65 -1.78 20.87
N THR A 913 41.62 -2.00 19.99
CA THR A 913 43.03 -2.08 20.34
C THR A 913 43.90 -1.59 19.18
N PRO A 914 44.88 -0.72 19.44
CA PRO A 914 45.93 -0.43 18.47
C PRO A 914 46.92 -1.60 18.42
N MET A 915 47.40 -1.89 17.23
CA MET A 915 48.31 -2.98 16.88
C MET A 915 49.61 -2.43 16.25
N PHE A 916 50.70 -3.19 16.32
CA PHE A 916 52.00 -2.87 15.71
C PHE A 916 52.54 -1.46 16.04
N ASP A 917 52.48 -1.07 17.31
CA ASP A 917 52.88 0.27 17.80
C ASP A 917 52.09 1.42 17.14
N GLY A 918 50.82 1.17 16.80
CA GLY A 918 49.92 2.15 16.19
C GLY A 918 49.89 2.13 14.66
N ARG A 919 50.62 1.20 14.01
CA ARG A 919 50.60 1.03 12.54
C ARG A 919 49.40 0.22 12.03
N ALA A 920 48.63 -0.40 12.92
CA ALA A 920 47.33 -0.95 12.56
C ALA A 920 46.37 -0.84 13.74
N ASP A 921 45.06 -0.96 13.50
CA ASP A 921 44.05 -0.97 14.56
C ASP A 921 42.99 -2.04 14.28
N LEU A 922 42.48 -2.66 15.35
CA LEU A 922 41.34 -3.57 15.32
C LEU A 922 40.23 -3.05 16.23
N SER A 923 38.99 -3.06 15.72
CA SER A 923 37.81 -2.80 16.53
C SER A 923 36.66 -3.72 16.21
N LEU A 924 35.88 -4.00 17.26
CA LEU A 924 34.69 -4.82 17.23
C LEU A 924 33.58 -4.08 17.96
N PHE A 925 32.38 -4.08 17.42
CA PHE A 925 31.19 -3.61 18.12
C PHE A 925 30.04 -4.57 17.92
N THR A 926 29.14 -4.59 18.90
CA THR A 926 27.86 -5.28 18.85
C THR A 926 26.83 -4.42 19.55
N ARG A 927 25.69 -4.20 18.90
CA ARG A 927 24.49 -3.63 19.51
C ARG A 927 23.36 -4.63 19.39
N ALA A 928 22.59 -4.76 20.46
CA ALA A 928 21.38 -5.55 20.51
C ALA A 928 20.23 -4.68 21.00
N GLU A 929 19.10 -4.70 20.30
CA GLU A 929 17.82 -4.26 20.82
C GLU A 929 17.29 -5.29 21.81
N LEU A 930 16.96 -4.83 23.00
CA LEU A 930 16.50 -5.63 24.13
C LEU A 930 14.98 -5.55 24.32
N ALA A 931 14.36 -4.47 23.84
CA ALA A 931 12.92 -4.20 23.84
C ALA A 931 12.65 -3.04 22.87
N GLY A 932 11.45 -2.96 22.27
CA GLY A 932 11.06 -1.91 21.32
C GLY A 932 10.07 -2.43 20.27
N GLU A 933 9.41 -1.52 19.55
CA GLU A 933 8.38 -1.87 18.55
C GLU A 933 8.99 -2.70 17.42
N THR A 934 8.83 -4.02 17.51
CA THR A 934 9.12 -4.95 16.43
C THR A 934 8.05 -4.81 15.35
N SER A 935 8.17 -3.77 14.50
CA SER A 935 7.43 -3.70 13.23
C SER A 935 8.12 -4.44 12.08
N ALA A 936 9.27 -5.08 12.34
CA ALA A 936 9.96 -5.92 11.37
C ALA A 936 10.13 -7.34 11.95
N GLN A 937 9.27 -8.27 11.56
CA GLN A 937 9.25 -9.64 12.07
C GLN A 937 10.42 -10.54 11.62
N ASP A 938 11.42 -10.08 10.86
CA ASP A 938 12.41 -11.00 10.26
C ASP A 938 13.90 -10.78 10.57
N VAL A 939 14.29 -9.81 11.40
CA VAL A 939 15.70 -9.70 11.82
C VAL A 939 15.76 -9.39 13.30
N ALA A 940 16.18 -10.36 14.12
CA ALA A 940 16.60 -10.10 15.49
C ALA A 940 17.56 -8.90 15.49
N GLY A 941 17.19 -7.81 16.20
CA GLY A 941 17.83 -6.48 16.17
C GLY A 941 19.25 -6.45 16.73
N MET A 942 20.15 -7.26 16.18
CA MET A 942 21.56 -7.35 16.55
C MET A 942 22.42 -6.92 15.36
N ALA A 943 23.11 -5.79 15.52
CA ALA A 943 24.08 -5.31 14.55
C ALA A 943 25.48 -5.52 15.12
N SER A 944 26.34 -6.24 14.40
CA SER A 944 27.75 -6.42 14.77
C SER A 944 28.65 -6.04 13.61
N GLY A 945 29.82 -5.49 13.93
CA GLY A 945 30.77 -5.06 12.93
C GLY A 945 32.20 -5.11 13.42
N ALA A 946 33.12 -5.20 12.46
CA ALA A 946 34.55 -5.18 12.70
C ALA A 946 35.22 -4.22 11.72
N ARG A 947 36.25 -3.50 12.18
CA ARG A 947 37.12 -2.71 11.30
C ARG A 947 38.57 -3.02 11.58
N PHE A 948 39.33 -3.09 10.50
CA PHE A 948 40.77 -3.21 10.51
C PHE A 948 41.38 -2.08 9.69
N ARG A 949 42.32 -1.33 10.26
CA ARG A 949 43.04 -0.24 9.58
C ARG A 949 44.52 -0.57 9.56
N LEU A 950 45.19 -0.33 8.43
CA LEU A 950 46.64 -0.42 8.25
C LEU A 950 47.16 0.95 7.79
N GLU A 951 48.19 1.45 8.44
CA GLU A 951 48.92 2.65 8.02
C GLU A 951 50.26 2.20 7.43
N PHE A 952 50.50 2.52 6.15
CA PHE A 952 51.66 2.07 5.37
C PHE A 952 52.79 3.10 5.31
#